data_AF-A0A9W6GLN8-F1
#
_entry.id   AF-A0A9W6GLN8-F1
#
_cell.length_a   1.000
_cell.length_b   1.000
_cell.length_c   1.000
_cell.angle_alpha   90.00
_cell.angle_beta   90.00
_cell.angle_gamma   90.00
#
_symmetry.space_group_name_H-M   'P 1'
#
loop_
_entity.id
_entity.type
_entity.pdbx_description
1 polymer ?
#
loop_
_entity_poly.entity_id
_entity_poly.type
_entity_poly.pdbx_seq_one_letter_code
_entity_poly.pdbx_strand_id
1 'polypeptide(L)'
;MAGIGFELRKMFSESESTFGDLKAIAYSTLISVGPWIITAISLNLMLFIAKGYIVLRSERILFMATVVYSFIFSQILVSPWQYIVTRYISDCIYEKKTHELRGAYIGIMKLVIIVSFLVAKFYFQSSPLNLFYKGVATTLFTLLGASWICMSFVSVLKNYRFVAYSYIAGNTLAVLLGVFLGRMPIRVTDNIPSTNLLLAYTVGMFLTFLMLSYHLLSTFKERESSEFAFLRYLKGYTSLFFTGLFYTLGVWVHIFINWFIGDSYIISSTFRTAPFYEVALFYAFFITIPSMVYFIVFLETKFFPDYKTYYAHISYKGTMDEINRSLENMMFILKREIFYCMEFQFFICLSFALMAKTIFHYFEMDLYLLELFRIFIFAAFCTVFISIFITVFLYLDARMEALLISVLFFLTNSVFTFFFTLKGEEYTGIGFFLASFLTLIVARGLLLRAFENLNYTTFYRQNFIKHIGSAGLSKLEAFFNRKGYIPILLVIIITGILSGCTRYAEDGFNSVTRHNWHTMSLYDEEGYSVVGYSSEGISRRGFDTYGWNRYTDSSYDYLGFDAGGTHGNTGLNTDERGFDVDGIYSESGDRFDRDGFDQLGIHRDTGTEYNGEGWTYYGLNKETQGYYDRDGYDVVGYDSAGYDPMGYDSEGYNRKGWSRDGISRETGGKTNLRGFDVNGLNIQTQSRYDERGFDAEGYNKVTGTRFDERGWSVEGIHRVTGREYNEGSWTYYGLNEKTQDYYDVSGYSAEGYNREGYDRRGYDRDGYNNDGYNKYGYDREGYSRSGWNRRGIFKFTGEKYDFYGFDVRGNHKGTHTRYDEYGFNRAGINIETKTKYNREGYDRDGLDRSGRRENTTENSVNSLSAAESAEWDIEGNNLETGSKYDRRGYTIDGLDREGFNREGVYIGE
;
A
#
# COMPACT_ATOMS: atom_id res chain seq x y z
N MET A 1 12.68 -0.36 42.96
CA MET A 1 11.27 -0.24 43.40
C MET A 1 11.29 0.08 44.88
N ALA A 2 10.91 1.31 45.26
CA ALA A 2 10.77 1.70 46.65
C ALA A 2 9.74 2.83 46.76
N GLY A 3 8.53 2.54 47.24
CA GLY A 3 7.63 3.56 47.81
C GLY A 3 6.19 3.60 47.34
N ILE A 4 5.75 2.71 46.44
CA ILE A 4 4.35 2.64 45.97
C ILE A 4 3.48 1.91 46.99
N GLY A 5 4.06 0.91 47.68
CA GLY A 5 3.34 0.06 48.62
C GLY A 5 2.64 0.78 49.76
N PHE A 6 3.15 1.93 50.21
CA PHE A 6 2.53 2.69 51.31
C PHE A 6 1.24 3.39 50.88
N GLU A 7 1.18 3.99 49.69
CA GLU A 7 -0.08 4.58 49.17
C GLU A 7 -1.09 3.49 48.84
N LEU A 8 -0.64 2.38 48.23
CA LEU A 8 -1.50 1.25 47.89
C LEU A 8 -2.06 0.57 49.15
N ARG A 9 -1.20 0.28 50.13
CA ARG A 9 -1.61 -0.32 51.41
C ARG A 9 -2.60 0.57 52.15
N LYS A 10 -2.42 1.90 52.09
CA LYS A 10 -3.38 2.87 52.64
C LYS A 10 -4.73 2.80 51.92
N MET A 11 -4.74 2.78 50.58
CA MET A 11 -5.97 2.66 49.80
C MET A 11 -6.70 1.33 50.01
N PHE A 12 -5.98 0.22 50.13
CA PHE A 12 -6.56 -1.10 50.45
C PHE A 12 -7.02 -1.21 51.91
N SER A 13 -6.43 -0.43 52.84
CA SER A 13 -6.86 -0.42 54.25
C SER A 13 -8.05 0.51 54.53
N GLU A 14 -8.29 1.49 53.66
CA GLU A 14 -9.37 2.49 53.82
C GLU A 14 -10.68 2.06 53.09
N SER A 15 -10.69 0.96 52.34
CA SER A 15 -11.85 0.47 51.60
C SER A 15 -12.62 -0.62 52.37
N GLU A 16 -13.66 -0.24 53.12
CA GLU A 16 -14.65 -1.22 53.63
C GLU A 16 -15.66 -1.68 52.54
N SER A 17 -15.48 -1.27 51.27
CA SER A 17 -16.41 -1.57 50.16
C SER A 17 -15.70 -2.17 48.94
N THR A 18 -16.40 -3.06 48.22
CA THR A 18 -15.95 -3.66 46.95
C THR A 18 -15.58 -2.63 45.88
N PHE A 19 -16.18 -1.44 45.92
CA PHE A 19 -15.85 -0.33 45.01
C PHE A 19 -14.48 0.31 45.32
N GLY A 20 -14.06 0.30 46.59
CA GLY A 20 -12.75 0.80 47.00
C GLY A 20 -11.61 -0.12 46.53
N ASP A 21 -11.80 -1.43 46.57
CA ASP A 21 -10.84 -2.40 46.04
C ASP A 21 -10.68 -2.27 44.52
N LEU A 22 -11.79 -2.05 43.80
CA LEU A 22 -11.79 -1.84 42.36
C LEU A 22 -11.04 -0.54 41.98
N LYS A 23 -11.21 0.52 42.77
CA LYS A 23 -10.44 1.77 42.63
C LYS A 23 -8.95 1.57 42.89
N ALA A 24 -8.59 0.79 43.91
CA ALA A 24 -7.19 0.48 44.23
C ALA A 24 -6.53 -0.38 43.14
N ILE A 25 -7.25 -1.34 42.56
CA ILE A 25 -6.81 -2.15 41.42
C ILE A 25 -6.63 -1.28 40.17
N ALA A 26 -7.61 -0.42 39.84
CA ALA A 26 -7.52 0.49 38.71
C ALA A 26 -6.33 1.45 38.84
N TYR A 27 -6.10 1.99 40.04
CA TYR A 27 -4.95 2.84 40.32
C TYR A 27 -3.63 2.07 40.19
N SER A 28 -3.55 0.85 40.75
CA SER A 28 -2.36 -0.01 40.63
C SER A 28 -2.04 -0.35 39.18
N THR A 29 -3.07 -0.61 38.37
CA THR A 29 -2.94 -0.89 36.93
C THR A 29 -2.43 0.32 36.16
N LEU A 30 -3.00 1.50 36.43
CA LEU A 30 -2.62 2.76 35.78
C LEU A 30 -1.16 3.14 36.09
N ILE A 31 -0.67 2.84 37.29
CA ILE A 31 0.72 3.12 37.68
C ILE A 31 1.71 2.16 37.03
N SER A 32 1.35 0.88 36.98
CA SER A 32 2.27 -0.19 36.56
C SER A 32 2.36 -0.33 35.03
N VAL A 33 1.22 -0.47 34.37
CA VAL A 33 1.13 -0.76 32.92
C VAL A 33 0.38 0.33 32.16
N GLY A 34 -0.19 1.31 32.86
CA GLY A 34 -0.99 2.40 32.29
C GLY A 34 -0.36 3.12 31.09
N PRO A 35 0.92 3.55 31.12
CA PRO A 35 1.56 4.19 29.96
C PRO A 35 1.49 3.37 28.67
N TRP A 36 1.69 2.06 28.75
CA TRP A 36 1.62 1.15 27.61
C TRP A 36 0.18 0.94 27.14
N ILE A 37 -0.77 0.79 28.08
CA ILE A 37 -2.21 0.66 27.75
C ILE A 37 -2.74 1.94 27.08
N ILE A 38 -2.40 3.11 27.63
CA ILE A 38 -2.86 4.40 27.10
C ILE A 38 -2.35 4.59 25.66
N THR A 39 -1.06 4.38 25.43
CA THR A 39 -0.46 4.51 24.09
C THR A 39 -1.04 3.50 23.10
N ALA A 40 -1.25 2.25 23.52
CA ALA A 40 -1.88 1.22 22.70
C ALA A 40 -3.33 1.56 22.33
N ILE A 41 -4.14 2.02 23.28
CA ILE A 41 -5.53 2.45 23.03
C ILE A 41 -5.54 3.63 22.06
N SER A 42 -4.69 4.63 22.28
CA SER A 42 -4.64 5.81 21.43
C SER A 42 -4.17 5.51 20.01
N LEU A 43 -3.20 4.61 19.83
CA LEU A 43 -2.79 4.14 18.51
C LEU A 43 -3.95 3.45 17.77
N ASN A 44 -4.65 2.53 18.43
CA ASN A 44 -5.79 1.82 17.84
C ASN A 44 -6.96 2.77 17.54
N LEU A 45 -7.24 3.73 18.42
CA LEU A 45 -8.25 4.75 18.19
C LEU A 45 -7.89 5.65 17.00
N MET A 46 -6.64 6.06 16.88
CA MET A 46 -6.16 6.82 15.72
C MET A 46 -6.32 6.03 14.43
N LEU A 47 -5.96 4.74 14.43
CA LEU A 47 -6.16 3.84 13.27
C LEU A 47 -7.64 3.65 12.92
N PHE A 48 -8.51 3.51 13.92
CA PHE A 48 -9.96 3.39 13.73
C PHE A 48 -10.53 4.66 13.08
N ILE A 49 -10.21 5.83 13.61
CA ILE A 49 -10.66 7.11 13.07
C ILE A 49 -10.04 7.35 11.68
N ALA A 50 -8.78 6.95 11.46
CA ALA A 50 -8.10 7.07 10.18
C ALA A 50 -8.80 6.30 9.05
N LYS A 51 -9.58 5.25 9.33
CA LYS A 51 -10.40 4.58 8.30
C LYS A 51 -11.40 5.53 7.63
N GLY A 52 -11.83 6.59 8.33
CA GLY A 52 -12.80 7.56 7.80
C GLY A 52 -12.22 8.59 6.82
N TYR A 53 -10.90 8.76 6.73
CA TYR A 53 -10.28 9.79 5.87
C TYR A 53 -8.99 9.34 5.14
N ILE A 54 -8.31 8.28 5.58
CA ILE A 54 -7.23 7.63 4.83
C ILE A 54 -7.82 6.40 4.16
N VAL A 55 -8.07 6.48 2.84
CA VAL A 55 -8.69 5.38 2.07
C VAL A 55 -7.71 4.21 1.89
N LEU A 56 -6.46 4.50 1.54
CA LEU A 56 -5.46 3.45 1.25
C LEU A 56 -5.07 2.65 2.51
N ARG A 57 -5.16 1.32 2.42
CA ARG A 57 -4.75 0.38 3.48
C ARG A 57 -3.24 0.42 3.71
N SER A 58 -2.44 0.54 2.66
CA SER A 58 -0.98 0.61 2.71
C SER A 58 -0.48 1.74 3.60
N GLU A 59 -1.12 2.92 3.53
CA GLU A 59 -0.80 4.09 4.37
C GLU A 59 -1.02 3.84 5.86
N ARG A 60 -2.15 3.21 6.22
CA ARG A 60 -2.46 2.87 7.62
C ARG A 60 -1.46 1.86 8.17
N ILE A 61 -1.08 0.87 7.36
CA ILE A 61 -0.08 -0.14 7.72
C ILE A 61 1.32 0.51 7.85
N LEU A 62 1.69 1.43 6.96
CA LEU A 62 2.96 2.17 7.02
C LEU A 62 3.10 2.97 8.32
N PHE A 63 2.04 3.69 8.73
CA PHE A 63 2.01 4.37 10.04
C PHE A 63 2.20 3.38 11.20
N MET A 64 1.43 2.28 11.22
CA MET A 64 1.50 1.28 12.28
C MET A 64 2.89 0.64 12.35
N ALA A 65 3.45 0.23 11.21
CA ALA A 65 4.77 -0.38 11.12
C ALA A 65 5.85 0.56 11.66
N THR A 66 5.83 1.84 11.31
CA THR A 66 6.78 2.84 11.83
C THR A 66 6.70 3.00 13.33
N VAL A 67 5.49 3.05 13.92
CA VAL A 67 5.31 3.14 15.37
C VAL A 67 5.82 1.87 16.06
N VAL A 68 5.48 0.68 15.56
CA VAL A 68 5.89 -0.61 16.12
C VAL A 68 7.41 -0.79 16.05
N TYR A 69 8.03 -0.50 14.90
CA TYR A 69 9.48 -0.51 14.76
C TYR A 69 10.14 0.46 15.74
N SER A 70 9.61 1.69 15.82
CA SER A 70 10.16 2.70 16.71
C SER A 70 10.06 2.27 18.17
N PHE A 71 8.98 1.58 18.56
CA PHE A 71 8.79 1.02 19.90
C PHE A 71 9.79 -0.10 20.20
N ILE A 72 9.86 -1.14 19.36
CA ILE A 72 10.71 -2.33 19.59
C ILE A 72 12.19 -1.94 19.64
N PHE A 73 12.67 -1.23 18.63
CA PHE A 73 14.10 -0.92 18.53
C PHE A 73 14.55 0.11 19.57
N SER A 74 13.68 1.04 19.99
CA SER A 74 14.04 2.00 21.04
C SER A 74 14.17 1.30 22.40
N GLN A 75 13.33 0.30 22.66
CA GLN A 75 13.43 -0.52 23.87
C GLN A 75 14.73 -1.35 23.87
N ILE A 76 15.09 -1.97 22.74
CA ILE A 76 16.35 -2.73 22.61
C ILE A 76 17.56 -1.82 22.86
N LEU A 77 17.57 -0.61 22.28
CA LEU A 77 18.65 0.35 22.43
C LEU A 77 18.82 0.85 23.87
N VAL A 78 17.71 1.10 24.57
CA VAL A 78 17.71 1.69 25.92
C VAL A 78 17.90 0.66 27.03
N SER A 79 17.39 -0.56 26.85
CA SER A 79 17.38 -1.61 27.89
C SER A 79 18.73 -1.90 28.57
N PRO A 80 19.90 -1.88 27.89
CA PRO A 80 21.18 -2.18 28.54
C PRO A 80 21.57 -1.08 29.54
N TRP A 81 21.23 0.17 29.22
CA TRP A 81 21.50 1.33 30.06
C TRP A 81 20.53 1.43 31.23
N GLN A 82 19.27 1.06 31.00
CA GLN A 82 18.19 1.15 31.97
C GLN A 82 18.56 0.45 33.30
N TYR A 83 19.04 -0.80 33.26
CA TYR A 83 19.40 -1.53 34.48
C TYR A 83 20.58 -0.93 35.24
N ILE A 84 21.60 -0.41 34.53
CA ILE A 84 22.73 0.28 35.16
C ILE A 84 22.25 1.55 35.86
N VAL A 85 21.45 2.34 35.16
CA VAL A 85 20.95 3.62 35.66
C VAL A 85 20.01 3.41 36.83
N THR A 86 19.12 2.41 36.80
CA THR A 86 18.29 2.05 37.95
C THR A 86 19.12 1.63 39.16
N ARG A 87 20.24 0.90 38.96
CA ARG A 87 21.15 0.57 40.05
C ARG A 87 21.84 1.82 40.61
N TYR A 88 22.38 2.66 39.74
CA TYR A 88 22.99 3.94 40.11
C TYR A 88 22.03 4.81 40.93
N ILE A 89 20.80 4.97 40.45
CA ILE A 89 19.73 5.69 41.14
C ILE A 89 19.50 5.10 42.55
N SER A 90 19.40 3.78 42.64
CA SER A 90 19.13 3.10 43.92
C SER A 90 20.26 3.34 44.93
N ASP A 91 21.52 3.29 44.47
CA ASP A 91 22.70 3.55 45.30
C ASP A 91 22.77 5.02 45.72
N CYS A 92 22.49 5.98 44.84
CA CYS A 92 22.40 7.40 45.20
C CYS A 92 21.29 7.68 46.23
N ILE A 93 20.12 7.02 46.12
CA ILE A 93 19.02 7.16 47.09
C ILE A 93 19.45 6.58 48.44
N TYR A 94 20.08 5.41 48.44
CA TYR A 94 20.56 4.74 49.65
C TYR A 94 21.63 5.59 50.38
N GLU A 95 22.58 6.15 49.63
CA GLU A 95 23.64 7.03 50.14
C GLU A 95 23.17 8.48 50.41
N LYS A 96 21.88 8.79 50.18
CA LYS A 96 21.30 10.13 50.29
C LYS A 96 21.96 11.20 49.40
N LYS A 97 22.58 10.79 48.29
CA LYS A 97 23.20 11.65 47.28
C LYS A 97 22.22 12.00 46.16
N THR A 98 21.05 12.54 46.52
CA THR A 98 19.99 12.85 45.54
C THR A 98 20.36 13.98 44.58
N HIS A 99 21.33 14.82 44.93
CA HIS A 99 21.84 15.89 44.09
C HIS A 99 22.57 15.38 42.83
N GLU A 100 23.06 14.14 42.86
CA GLU A 100 23.72 13.49 41.71
C GLU A 100 22.74 13.02 40.63
N LEU A 101 21.47 12.87 40.98
CA LEU A 101 20.45 12.30 40.09
C LEU A 101 20.13 13.21 38.90
N ARG A 102 20.18 14.53 39.08
CA ARG A 102 19.94 15.50 38.00
C ARG A 102 21.00 15.39 36.90
N GLY A 103 22.27 15.40 37.29
CA GLY A 103 23.39 15.24 36.37
C GLY A 103 23.29 13.93 35.61
N ALA A 104 23.10 12.82 36.35
CA ALA A 104 22.95 11.50 35.75
C ALA A 104 21.79 11.44 34.73
N TYR A 105 20.62 12.01 35.05
CA TYR A 105 19.48 12.10 34.14
C TYR A 105 19.86 12.83 32.85
N ILE A 106 20.47 14.02 32.95
CA ILE A 106 20.88 14.81 31.78
C ILE A 106 21.91 14.04 30.93
N GLY A 107 22.89 13.39 31.56
CA GLY A 107 23.93 12.66 30.84
C GLY A 107 23.39 11.44 30.09
N ILE A 108 22.56 10.61 30.72
CA ILE A 108 21.96 9.45 30.02
C ILE A 108 20.99 9.90 28.93
N MET A 109 20.23 10.98 29.16
CA MET A 109 19.33 11.54 28.16
C MET A 109 20.10 12.00 26.91
N LYS A 110 21.22 12.70 27.08
CA LYS A 110 22.11 13.08 25.96
C LYS A 110 22.59 11.84 25.22
N LEU A 111 23.11 10.84 25.94
CA LEU A 111 23.61 9.61 25.35
C LEU A 111 22.53 8.90 24.52
N VAL A 112 21.34 8.69 25.09
CA VAL A 112 20.25 7.98 24.41
C VAL A 112 19.72 8.77 23.21
N ILE A 113 19.53 10.09 23.33
CA ILE A 113 19.05 10.91 22.21
C ILE A 113 20.04 10.85 21.04
N ILE A 114 21.35 11.01 21.32
CA ILE A 114 22.40 10.99 20.31
C ILE A 114 22.45 9.62 19.62
N VAL A 115 22.53 8.54 20.40
CA VAL A 115 22.65 7.19 19.85
C VAL A 115 21.38 6.81 19.08
N SER A 116 20.20 7.14 19.61
CA SER A 116 18.93 6.85 18.92
C SER A 116 18.81 7.62 17.60
N PHE A 117 19.17 8.90 17.58
CA PHE A 117 19.17 9.70 16.36
C PHE A 117 20.10 9.12 15.29
N LEU A 118 21.32 8.73 15.67
CA LEU A 118 22.29 8.15 14.73
C LEU A 118 21.82 6.80 14.18
N VAL A 119 21.28 5.92 15.02
CA VAL A 119 20.75 4.61 14.61
C VAL A 119 19.57 4.78 13.65
N ALA A 120 18.61 5.65 13.95
CA ALA A 120 17.47 5.91 13.07
C ALA A 120 17.90 6.58 11.75
N LYS A 121 18.82 7.56 11.80
CA LYS A 121 19.35 8.20 10.59
C LYS A 121 19.99 7.17 9.67
N PHE A 122 20.83 6.29 10.21
CA PHE A 122 21.49 5.24 9.43
C PHE A 122 20.47 4.26 8.82
N TYR A 123 19.47 3.83 9.60
CA TYR A 123 18.40 2.94 9.12
C TYR A 123 17.59 3.56 7.96
N PHE A 124 17.20 4.83 8.09
CA PHE A 124 16.39 5.50 7.08
C PHE A 124 17.18 6.04 5.88
N GLN A 125 18.51 5.96 5.88
CA GLN A 125 19.36 6.50 4.82
C GLN A 125 19.05 5.86 3.46
N SER A 126 18.86 4.53 3.42
CA SER A 126 18.59 3.76 2.20
C SER A 126 17.10 3.62 1.85
N SER A 127 16.20 4.16 2.69
CA SER A 127 14.74 4.02 2.50
C SER A 127 14.23 4.97 1.40
N PRO A 128 13.29 4.57 0.52
CA PRO A 128 12.73 5.44 -0.52
C PRO A 128 11.71 6.47 0.00
N LEU A 129 11.37 6.44 1.29
CA LEU A 129 10.42 7.37 1.92
C LEU A 129 10.87 8.84 1.79
N ASN A 130 9.91 9.77 1.78
CA ASN A 130 10.21 11.20 1.67
C ASN A 130 11.03 11.71 2.88
N LEU A 131 11.77 12.81 2.69
CA LEU A 131 12.68 13.34 3.71
C LEU A 131 11.93 13.77 4.99
N PHE A 132 10.74 14.36 4.83
CA PHE A 132 9.93 14.82 5.96
C PHE A 132 9.47 13.66 6.85
N TYR A 133 8.94 12.57 6.26
CA TYR A 133 8.54 11.35 6.96
C TYR A 133 9.72 10.73 7.70
N LYS A 134 10.89 10.61 7.05
CA LYS A 134 12.12 10.13 7.70
C LYS A 134 12.47 10.98 8.93
N GLY A 135 12.35 12.31 8.83
CA GLY A 135 12.58 13.24 9.94
C GLY A 135 11.59 13.04 11.10
N VAL A 136 10.30 12.88 10.80
CA VAL A 136 9.26 12.62 11.80
C VAL A 136 9.47 11.25 12.46
N ALA A 137 9.72 10.19 11.68
CA ALA A 137 9.98 8.85 12.19
C ALA A 137 11.25 8.80 13.08
N THR A 138 12.32 9.47 12.66
CA THR A 138 13.57 9.59 13.45
C THR A 138 13.31 10.32 14.76
N THR A 139 12.51 11.39 14.73
CA THR A 139 12.10 12.13 15.93
C THR A 139 11.29 11.23 16.87
N LEU A 140 10.30 10.50 16.35
CA LEU A 140 9.50 9.57 17.14
C LEU A 140 10.37 8.50 17.83
N PHE A 141 11.25 7.84 17.08
CA PHE A 141 12.17 6.84 17.63
C PHE A 141 13.02 7.40 18.78
N THR A 142 13.57 8.60 18.58
CA THR A 142 14.38 9.29 19.57
C THR A 142 13.58 9.65 20.82
N LEU A 143 12.33 10.12 20.65
CA LEU A 143 11.43 10.46 21.75
C LEU A 143 10.98 9.23 22.55
N LEU A 144 10.75 8.10 21.89
CA LEU A 144 10.45 6.84 22.57
C LEU A 144 11.65 6.38 23.40
N GLY A 145 12.86 6.41 22.84
CA GLY A 145 14.11 6.12 23.55
C GLY A 145 14.28 6.99 24.81
N ALA A 146 14.10 8.31 24.64
CA ALA A 146 14.09 9.27 25.74
C ALA A 146 13.04 8.96 26.82
N SER A 147 11.82 8.60 26.41
CA SER A 147 10.70 8.33 27.33
C SER A 147 10.95 7.09 28.19
N TRP A 148 11.57 6.05 27.66
CA TRP A 148 11.98 4.86 28.44
C TRP A 148 12.93 5.22 29.60
N ILE A 149 13.87 6.13 29.36
CA ILE A 149 14.75 6.64 30.41
C ILE A 149 13.98 7.48 31.42
N CYS A 150 13.08 8.38 30.99
CA CYS A 150 12.24 9.15 31.90
C CYS A 150 11.48 8.24 32.86
N MET A 151 10.89 7.15 32.36
CA MET A 151 10.16 6.17 33.18
C MET A 151 11.03 5.55 34.28
N SER A 152 12.33 5.36 34.01
CA SER A 152 13.28 4.81 34.99
C SER A 152 13.50 5.76 36.17
N PHE A 153 13.57 7.07 35.92
CA PHE A 153 13.74 8.08 36.98
C PHE A 153 12.43 8.49 37.64
N VAL A 154 11.31 8.44 36.92
CA VAL A 154 9.98 8.74 37.45
C VAL A 154 9.64 7.84 38.65
N SER A 155 10.09 6.59 38.63
CA SER A 155 9.95 5.66 39.76
C SER A 155 10.54 6.18 41.08
N VAL A 156 11.48 7.14 41.01
CA VAL A 156 12.11 7.80 42.17
C VAL A 156 11.23 8.92 42.73
N LEU A 157 10.51 9.63 41.85
CA LEU A 157 9.72 10.81 42.22
C LEU A 157 8.46 10.46 43.02
N LYS A 158 7.98 9.21 42.90
CA LYS A 158 6.76 8.69 43.55
C LYS A 158 5.46 9.43 43.20
N ASN A 159 5.46 10.40 42.28
CA ASN A 159 4.27 11.11 41.83
C ASN A 159 3.63 10.47 40.60
N TYR A 160 3.06 9.28 40.78
CA TYR A 160 2.53 8.50 39.66
C TYR A 160 1.27 9.10 39.01
N ARG A 161 0.53 9.94 39.74
CA ARG A 161 -0.63 10.67 39.20
C ARG A 161 -0.21 11.61 38.06
N PHE A 162 0.88 12.34 38.25
CA PHE A 162 1.40 13.23 37.21
C PHE A 162 1.88 12.45 35.98
N VAL A 163 2.45 11.26 36.17
CA VAL A 163 2.88 10.37 35.09
C VAL A 163 1.70 9.95 34.24
N ALA A 164 0.66 9.39 34.87
CA ALA A 164 -0.55 8.98 34.19
C ALA A 164 -1.21 10.16 33.44
N TYR A 165 -1.31 11.32 34.10
CA TYR A 165 -1.83 12.54 33.46
C TYR A 165 -1.01 12.97 32.23
N SER A 166 0.32 12.89 32.30
CA SER A 166 1.20 13.25 31.18
C SER A 166 1.02 12.35 29.96
N TYR A 167 0.80 11.05 30.18
CA TYR A 167 0.48 10.11 29.09
C TYR A 167 -0.92 10.35 28.53
N ILE A 168 -1.94 10.56 29.38
CA ILE A 168 -3.31 10.85 28.94
C ILE A 168 -3.33 12.16 28.13
N ALA A 169 -2.69 13.23 28.62
CA ALA A 169 -2.68 14.53 27.97
C ALA A 169 -2.00 14.48 26.59
N GLY A 170 -0.79 13.89 26.50
CA GLY A 170 -0.07 13.77 25.23
C GLY A 170 -0.78 12.88 24.22
N ASN A 171 -1.34 11.74 24.65
CA ASN A 171 -2.06 10.84 23.76
C ASN A 171 -3.43 11.40 23.32
N THR A 172 -4.12 12.15 24.17
CA THR A 172 -5.33 12.89 23.78
C THR A 172 -5.01 13.94 22.72
N LEU A 173 -3.90 14.67 22.90
CA LEU A 173 -3.41 15.61 21.89
C LEU A 173 -3.07 14.90 20.57
N ALA A 174 -2.42 13.74 20.61
CA ALA A 174 -2.14 12.93 19.40
C ALA A 174 -3.43 12.56 18.66
N VAL A 175 -4.47 12.09 19.35
CA VAL A 175 -5.75 11.74 18.74
C VAL A 175 -6.43 12.97 18.14
N LEU A 176 -6.52 14.07 18.89
CA LEU A 176 -7.16 15.31 18.42
C LEU A 176 -6.44 15.90 17.20
N LEU A 177 -5.10 15.95 17.23
CA LEU A 177 -4.30 16.38 16.09
C LEU A 177 -4.41 15.40 14.92
N GLY A 178 -4.47 14.09 15.16
CA GLY A 178 -4.66 13.08 14.12
C GLY A 178 -5.98 13.29 13.38
N VAL A 179 -7.06 13.56 14.12
CA VAL A 179 -8.37 13.92 13.56
C VAL A 179 -8.31 15.23 12.77
N PHE A 180 -7.65 16.25 13.33
CA PHE A 180 -7.53 17.56 12.69
C PHE A 180 -6.71 17.51 11.40
N LEU A 181 -5.50 16.96 11.45
CA LEU A 181 -4.59 16.82 10.30
C LEU A 181 -5.09 15.79 9.28
N GLY A 182 -5.92 14.83 9.71
CA GLY A 182 -6.62 13.92 8.83
C GLY A 182 -7.66 14.61 7.94
N ARG A 183 -8.35 15.63 8.46
CA ARG A 183 -9.32 16.44 7.70
C ARG A 183 -8.68 17.60 6.94
N MET A 184 -7.68 18.24 7.54
CA MET A 184 -6.96 19.39 6.98
C MET A 184 -5.46 19.07 6.93
N PRO A 185 -4.99 18.35 5.88
CA PRO A 185 -3.59 17.93 5.80
C PRO A 185 -2.65 19.12 5.55
N ILE A 186 -1.54 19.16 6.29
CA ILE A 186 -0.49 20.18 6.12
C ILE A 186 0.28 19.89 4.84
N ARG A 187 0.07 20.67 3.76
CA ARG A 187 0.69 20.50 2.44
C ARG A 187 2.11 21.09 2.37
N VAL A 188 3.05 20.50 3.10
CA VAL A 188 4.46 20.96 3.08
C VAL A 188 5.29 20.26 1.99
N THR A 189 4.91 19.04 1.55
CA THR A 189 5.56 18.27 0.47
C THR A 189 4.55 17.34 -0.23
N ASP A 190 4.95 16.51 -1.20
CA ASP A 190 4.15 15.40 -1.75
C ASP A 190 3.61 14.52 -0.60
N ASN A 191 2.37 14.79 -0.22
CA ASN A 191 1.86 14.42 1.08
C ASN A 191 1.34 13.00 1.08
N ILE A 192 2.12 12.12 1.70
CA ILE A 192 1.70 10.80 2.13
C ILE A 192 0.78 10.99 3.37
N PRO A 193 -0.52 10.61 3.35
CA PRO A 193 -1.45 10.79 4.47
C PRO A 193 -0.96 10.19 5.80
N SER A 194 -0.20 9.09 5.76
CA SER A 194 0.41 8.50 6.95
C SER A 194 1.43 9.43 7.63
N THR A 195 2.06 10.36 6.91
CA THR A 195 2.99 11.35 7.48
C THR A 195 2.29 12.27 8.47
N ASN A 196 1.07 12.72 8.16
CA ASN A 196 0.29 13.59 9.03
C ASN A 196 -0.13 12.87 10.31
N LEU A 197 -0.51 11.59 10.19
CA LEU A 197 -0.86 10.77 11.34
C LEU A 197 0.35 10.49 12.22
N LEU A 198 1.50 10.20 11.61
CA LEU A 198 2.77 10.03 12.30
C LEU A 198 3.21 11.32 13.01
N LEU A 199 3.05 12.48 12.36
CA LEU A 199 3.35 13.78 12.95
C LEU A 199 2.46 14.05 14.18
N ALA A 200 1.15 13.82 14.06
CA ALA A 200 0.22 13.96 15.18
C ALA A 200 0.63 13.10 16.39
N TYR A 201 0.95 11.82 16.14
CA TYR A 201 1.40 10.91 17.18
C TYR A 201 2.73 11.38 17.81
N THR A 202 3.68 11.82 16.97
CA THR A 202 4.99 12.32 17.43
C THR A 202 4.85 13.57 18.29
N VAL A 203 3.96 14.51 17.95
CA VAL A 203 3.68 15.71 18.76
C VAL A 203 3.08 15.35 20.11
N GLY A 204 2.15 14.38 20.15
CA GLY A 204 1.60 13.91 21.42
C GLY A 204 2.66 13.25 22.31
N MET A 205 3.51 12.40 21.73
CA MET A 205 4.62 11.78 22.46
C MET A 205 5.66 12.81 22.92
N PHE A 206 5.90 13.86 22.13
CA PHE A 206 6.76 14.98 22.51
C PHE A 206 6.20 15.72 23.73
N LEU A 207 4.89 15.98 23.77
CA LEU A 207 4.26 16.61 24.93
C LEU A 207 4.40 15.73 26.19
N THR A 208 4.13 14.43 26.08
CA THR A 208 4.32 13.49 27.20
C THR A 208 5.76 13.53 27.70
N PHE A 209 6.74 13.45 26.80
CA PHE A 209 8.16 13.54 27.14
C PHE A 209 8.49 14.87 27.84
N LEU A 210 8.02 16.00 27.30
CA LEU A 210 8.28 17.32 27.86
C LEU A 210 7.74 17.45 29.28
N MET A 211 6.50 17.01 29.52
CA MET A 211 5.88 17.04 30.85
C MET A 211 6.66 16.19 31.86
N LEU A 212 7.01 14.95 31.49
CA LEU A 212 7.78 14.05 32.36
C LEU A 212 9.18 14.61 32.66
N SER A 213 9.87 15.09 31.62
CA SER A 213 11.21 15.66 31.76
C SER A 213 11.21 16.96 32.58
N TYR A 214 10.19 17.81 32.40
CA TYR A 214 10.01 19.01 33.21
C TYR A 214 9.81 18.66 34.69
N HIS A 215 8.97 17.67 35.00
CA HIS A 215 8.74 17.24 36.38
C HIS A 215 10.00 16.65 37.04
N LEU A 216 10.77 15.88 36.29
CA LEU A 216 12.07 15.35 36.74
C LEU A 216 13.07 16.46 37.05
N LEU A 217 13.27 17.39 36.11
CA LEU A 217 14.26 18.47 36.25
C LEU A 217 13.87 19.53 37.29
N SER A 218 12.57 19.74 37.53
CA SER A 218 12.06 20.64 38.57
C SER A 218 12.18 20.05 39.97
N THR A 219 12.15 18.71 40.10
CA THR A 219 12.30 18.04 41.39
C THR A 219 13.76 18.07 41.89
N PHE A 220 14.73 17.83 41.00
CA PHE A 220 16.15 17.86 41.36
C PHE A 220 16.78 19.23 41.04
N LYS A 221 16.82 20.14 42.03
CA LYS A 221 17.21 21.55 41.83
C LYS A 221 18.72 21.81 41.69
N GLU A 222 19.57 20.95 42.23
CA GLU A 222 21.03 21.18 42.30
C GLU A 222 21.73 20.85 40.97
N ARG A 223 22.68 21.71 40.54
CA ARG A 223 23.36 21.62 39.23
C ARG A 223 24.80 21.09 39.27
N GLU A 224 25.39 20.90 40.45
CA GLU A 224 26.84 20.67 40.59
C GLU A 224 27.28 19.20 40.44
N SER A 225 26.43 18.32 39.91
CA SER A 225 26.76 16.90 39.76
C SER A 225 27.33 16.54 38.39
N SER A 226 28.22 15.55 38.38
CA SER A 226 28.74 14.96 37.15
C SER A 226 27.61 14.36 36.31
N GLU A 227 27.57 14.68 35.02
CA GLU A 227 26.51 14.18 34.13
C GLU A 227 26.66 12.69 33.82
N PHE A 228 27.89 12.19 33.79
CA PHE A 228 28.21 10.85 33.29
C PHE A 228 28.75 9.88 34.37
N ALA A 229 28.56 10.20 35.66
CA ALA A 229 29.05 9.36 36.77
C ALA A 229 28.54 7.91 36.72
N PHE A 230 27.34 7.69 36.18
CA PHE A 230 26.77 6.35 36.01
C PHE A 230 27.62 5.43 35.12
N LEU A 231 28.47 5.98 34.24
CA LEU A 231 29.36 5.17 33.39
C LEU A 231 30.40 4.38 34.21
N ARG A 232 30.75 4.83 35.42
CA ARG A 232 31.66 4.08 36.31
C ARG A 232 31.08 2.71 36.69
N TYR A 233 29.75 2.58 36.74
CA TYR A 233 29.06 1.35 37.11
C TYR A 233 29.16 0.26 36.04
N LEU A 234 29.55 0.60 34.81
CA LEU A 234 29.87 -0.39 33.77
C LEU A 234 30.94 -1.37 34.25
N LYS A 235 31.89 -0.93 35.09
CA LYS A 235 32.80 -1.83 35.81
C LYS A 235 32.23 -2.12 37.19
N GLY A 236 31.98 -3.40 37.46
CA GLY A 236 31.38 -3.91 38.69
C GLY A 236 29.94 -4.38 38.52
N TYR A 237 29.18 -3.76 37.61
CA TYR A 237 27.80 -4.12 37.29
C TYR A 237 27.57 -4.44 35.80
N THR A 238 28.61 -4.88 35.08
CA THR A 238 28.53 -5.26 33.66
C THR A 238 27.46 -6.31 33.37
N SER A 239 27.22 -7.24 34.32
CA SER A 239 26.15 -8.23 34.18
C SER A 239 24.77 -7.60 34.02
N LEU A 240 24.49 -6.45 34.63
CA LEU A 240 23.21 -5.74 34.47
C LEU A 240 23.01 -5.24 33.04
N PHE A 241 24.08 -4.74 32.40
CA PHE A 241 24.06 -4.29 31.00
C PHE A 241 23.60 -5.42 30.08
N PHE A 242 24.26 -6.57 30.19
CA PHE A 242 23.96 -7.73 29.36
C PHE A 242 22.63 -8.40 29.74
N THR A 243 22.24 -8.37 31.01
CA THR A 243 20.92 -8.87 31.44
C THR A 243 19.80 -8.11 30.72
N GLY A 244 19.89 -6.77 30.69
CA GLY A 244 18.93 -5.93 29.98
C GLY A 244 18.92 -6.17 28.47
N LEU A 245 20.11 -6.23 27.85
CA LEU A 245 20.26 -6.49 26.42
C LEU A 245 19.66 -7.84 26.01
N PHE A 246 20.12 -8.94 26.63
CA PHE A 246 19.72 -10.29 26.23
C PHE A 246 18.28 -10.60 26.59
N TYR A 247 17.75 -10.08 27.70
CA TYR A 247 16.33 -10.25 28.03
C TYR A 247 15.46 -9.59 26.96
N THR A 248 15.75 -8.34 26.63
CA THR A 248 14.97 -7.58 25.64
C THR A 248 15.09 -8.19 24.25
N LEU A 249 16.29 -8.62 23.84
CA LEU A 249 16.46 -9.40 22.61
C LEU A 249 15.69 -10.71 22.65
N GLY A 250 15.69 -11.42 23.78
CA GLY A 250 14.92 -12.66 23.95
C GLY A 250 13.42 -12.46 23.79
N VAL A 251 12.88 -11.32 24.22
CA VAL A 251 11.46 -10.96 24.04
C VAL A 251 11.13 -10.69 22.57
N TRP A 252 12.06 -10.19 21.76
CA TRP A 252 11.76 -9.74 20.38
C TRP A 252 12.34 -10.61 19.26
N VAL A 253 13.34 -11.46 19.53
CA VAL A 253 14.10 -12.19 18.50
C VAL A 253 13.23 -13.09 17.64
N HIS A 254 12.20 -13.70 18.23
CA HIS A 254 11.27 -14.55 17.50
C HIS A 254 10.45 -13.77 16.46
N ILE A 255 10.19 -12.47 16.68
CA ILE A 255 9.56 -11.61 15.68
C ILE A 255 10.53 -11.39 14.52
N PHE A 256 11.80 -11.08 14.81
CA PHE A 256 12.81 -10.86 13.78
C PHE A 256 13.04 -12.11 12.92
N ILE A 257 13.06 -13.29 13.54
CA ILE A 257 13.17 -14.56 12.82
C ILE A 257 11.98 -14.73 11.86
N ASN A 258 10.76 -14.44 12.32
CA ASN A 258 9.58 -14.53 11.45
C ASN A 258 9.53 -13.41 10.40
N TRP A 259 10.12 -12.24 10.66
CA TRP A 259 10.33 -11.26 9.60
C TRP A 259 11.20 -11.82 8.50
N PHE A 260 12.31 -12.52 8.79
CA PHE A 260 13.20 -12.99 7.74
C PHE A 260 12.76 -14.29 7.05
N ILE A 261 12.18 -15.22 7.81
CA ILE A 261 11.94 -16.61 7.37
C ILE A 261 10.44 -16.94 7.29
N GLY A 262 9.61 -16.29 8.11
CA GLY A 262 8.16 -16.55 8.15
C GLY A 262 7.38 -15.75 7.11
N ASP A 263 6.05 -15.85 7.19
CA ASP A 263 5.12 -15.09 6.36
C ASP A 263 5.20 -13.60 6.70
N SER A 264 5.92 -12.85 5.86
CA SER A 264 6.24 -11.45 6.08
C SER A 264 6.12 -10.63 4.81
N TYR A 265 5.73 -9.38 5.00
CA TYR A 265 5.47 -8.42 3.93
C TYR A 265 6.42 -7.24 4.07
N ILE A 266 6.93 -6.76 2.94
CA ILE A 266 7.75 -5.54 2.89
C ILE A 266 6.84 -4.37 2.54
N ILE A 267 6.76 -3.39 3.46
CA ILE A 267 5.97 -2.17 3.32
C ILE A 267 6.91 -1.04 2.90
N SER A 268 6.55 -0.37 1.80
CA SER A 268 7.28 0.79 1.25
C SER A 268 8.78 0.55 1.05
N SER A 269 9.17 -0.70 0.78
CA SER A 269 10.57 -1.14 0.65
C SER A 269 11.46 -0.83 1.87
N THR A 270 10.87 -0.59 3.05
CA THR A 270 11.59 -0.17 4.26
C THR A 270 11.30 -1.06 5.46
N PHE A 271 10.03 -1.42 5.70
CA PHE A 271 9.63 -2.17 6.90
C PHE A 271 9.23 -3.59 6.53
N ARG A 272 9.71 -4.57 7.28
CA ARG A 272 9.32 -5.97 7.15
C ARG A 272 8.43 -6.34 8.32
N THR A 273 7.21 -6.78 8.06
CA THR A 273 6.22 -7.06 9.11
C THR A 273 5.59 -8.41 8.91
N ALA A 274 5.19 -9.07 9.99
CA ALA A 274 4.39 -10.29 9.98
C ALA A 274 3.07 -10.01 10.73
N PRO A 275 2.07 -9.38 10.07
CA PRO A 275 0.94 -8.77 10.76
C PRO A 275 0.14 -9.75 11.61
N PHE A 276 -0.14 -10.96 11.13
CA PHE A 276 -0.88 -11.96 11.90
C PHE A 276 -0.09 -12.41 13.14
N TYR A 277 1.21 -12.67 12.97
CA TYR A 277 2.11 -13.04 14.07
C TYR A 277 2.13 -11.95 15.16
N GLU A 278 2.38 -10.71 14.76
CA GLU A 278 2.52 -9.58 15.67
C GLU A 278 1.21 -9.24 16.40
N VAL A 279 0.08 -9.27 15.70
CA VAL A 279 -1.24 -8.98 16.28
C VAL A 279 -1.66 -10.06 17.28
N ALA A 280 -1.46 -11.34 16.95
CA ALA A 280 -1.75 -12.43 17.88
C ALA A 280 -0.89 -12.34 19.14
N LEU A 281 0.40 -12.04 18.98
CA LEU A 281 1.33 -11.84 20.08
C LEU A 281 0.92 -10.65 20.97
N PHE A 282 0.54 -9.53 20.34
CA PHE A 282 0.08 -8.33 21.04
C PHE A 282 -1.11 -8.67 21.95
N TYR A 283 -2.15 -9.33 21.42
CA TYR A 283 -3.30 -9.73 22.23
C TYR A 283 -2.95 -10.71 23.35
N ALA A 284 -2.03 -11.65 23.09
CA ALA A 284 -1.58 -12.59 24.12
C ALA A 284 -0.89 -11.86 25.31
N PHE A 285 -0.08 -10.83 25.05
CA PHE A 285 0.53 -10.04 26.13
C PHE A 285 -0.48 -9.20 26.92
N PHE A 286 -1.58 -8.71 26.32
CA PHE A 286 -2.65 -8.02 27.07
C PHE A 286 -3.24 -8.90 28.17
N ILE A 287 -3.39 -10.20 27.90
CA ILE A 287 -3.98 -11.14 28.86
C ILE A 287 -3.11 -11.28 30.12
N THR A 288 -1.81 -10.95 30.04
CA THR A 288 -0.85 -11.08 31.15
C THR A 288 -0.76 -9.88 32.08
N ILE A 289 -1.46 -8.77 31.79
CA ILE A 289 -1.46 -7.55 32.61
C ILE A 289 -1.80 -7.84 34.09
N PRO A 290 -2.82 -8.66 34.43
CA PRO A 290 -3.17 -8.93 35.82
C PRO A 290 -1.99 -9.46 36.65
N SER A 291 -1.14 -10.31 36.06
CA SER A 291 0.07 -10.82 36.73
C SER A 291 1.07 -9.73 37.07
N MET A 292 1.30 -8.77 36.17
CA MET A 292 2.23 -7.68 36.40
C MET A 292 1.73 -6.74 37.51
N VAL A 293 0.43 -6.43 37.50
CA VAL A 293 -0.21 -5.60 38.53
C VAL A 293 -0.13 -6.28 39.89
N TYR A 294 -0.55 -7.55 39.96
CA TYR A 294 -0.50 -8.34 41.18
C TYR A 294 0.93 -8.46 41.71
N PHE A 295 1.91 -8.72 40.82
CA PHE A 295 3.32 -8.83 41.18
C PHE A 295 3.84 -7.58 41.90
N ILE A 296 3.60 -6.40 41.33
CA ILE A 296 4.05 -5.13 41.91
C ILE A 296 3.40 -4.90 43.28
N VAL A 297 2.10 -5.19 43.40
CA VAL A 297 1.35 -5.01 44.66
C VAL A 297 1.90 -5.94 45.74
N PHE A 298 2.05 -7.24 45.48
CA PHE A 298 2.51 -8.16 46.53
C PHE A 298 3.99 -7.94 46.86
N LEU A 299 4.84 -7.60 45.88
CA LEU A 299 6.25 -7.37 46.10
C LEU A 299 6.45 -6.26 47.14
N GLU A 300 5.66 -5.20 47.04
CA GLU A 300 5.74 -4.04 47.94
C GLU A 300 4.97 -4.24 49.27
N THR A 301 3.82 -4.91 49.25
CA THR A 301 2.95 -5.00 50.45
C THR A 301 3.21 -6.23 51.33
N LYS A 302 3.69 -7.33 50.74
CA LYS A 302 3.93 -8.60 51.45
C LYS A 302 5.41 -8.95 51.53
N PHE A 303 6.13 -8.92 50.40
CA PHE A 303 7.53 -9.39 50.37
C PHE A 303 8.52 -8.37 50.94
N PHE A 304 8.40 -7.09 50.57
CA PHE A 304 9.32 -6.03 51.01
C PHE A 304 9.46 -5.90 52.54
N PRO A 305 8.36 -5.97 53.35
CA PRO A 305 8.46 -5.97 54.81
C PRO A 305 9.32 -7.11 55.35
N ASP A 306 9.10 -8.36 54.90
CA ASP A 306 9.87 -9.52 55.35
C ASP A 306 11.34 -9.46 54.92
N TYR A 307 11.58 -8.98 53.69
CA TYR A 307 12.94 -8.70 53.22
C TYR A 307 13.67 -7.71 54.12
N LYS A 308 13.00 -6.62 54.51
CA LYS A 308 13.60 -5.63 55.43
C LYS A 308 13.88 -6.24 56.80
N THR A 309 12.99 -7.06 57.32
CA THR A 309 13.16 -7.78 58.60
C THR A 309 14.37 -8.71 58.54
N TYR A 310 14.48 -9.53 57.48
CA TYR A 310 15.63 -10.43 57.27
C TYR A 310 16.96 -9.66 57.26
N TYR A 311 17.10 -8.59 56.46
CA TYR A 311 18.34 -7.79 56.44
C TYR A 311 18.58 -7.00 57.73
N ALA A 312 17.54 -6.67 58.49
CA ALA A 312 17.69 -6.05 59.81
C ALA A 312 18.28 -7.05 60.82
N HIS A 313 17.84 -8.32 60.81
CA HIS A 313 18.45 -9.36 61.65
C HIS A 313 19.93 -9.55 61.31
N ILE A 314 20.31 -9.52 60.03
CA ILE A 314 21.72 -9.62 59.61
C ILE A 314 22.55 -8.40 60.03
N SER A 315 22.01 -7.19 59.88
CA SER A 315 22.80 -5.95 60.04
C SER A 315 22.95 -5.48 61.50
N TYR A 316 22.05 -5.91 62.39
CA TYR A 316 22.02 -5.44 63.79
C TYR A 316 22.46 -6.52 64.78
N LYS A 317 21.54 -7.34 65.31
CA LYS A 317 21.82 -8.36 66.35
C LYS A 317 20.89 -9.59 66.26
N GLY A 318 20.62 -10.09 65.04
CA GLY A 318 19.85 -11.33 64.89
C GLY A 318 20.66 -12.57 65.26
N THR A 319 20.05 -13.52 65.97
CA THR A 319 20.65 -14.86 66.15
C THR A 319 20.61 -15.64 64.83
N MET A 320 21.45 -16.67 64.68
CA MET A 320 21.43 -17.51 63.46
C MET A 320 20.05 -18.14 63.22
N ASP A 321 19.36 -18.53 64.29
CA ASP A 321 17.99 -19.06 64.22
C ASP A 321 16.97 -18.01 63.76
N GLU A 322 17.07 -16.76 64.22
CA GLU A 322 16.22 -15.67 63.76
C GLU A 322 16.48 -15.32 62.29
N ILE A 323 17.74 -15.34 61.86
CA ILE A 323 18.12 -15.12 60.45
C ILE A 323 17.55 -16.24 59.57
N ASN A 324 17.71 -17.51 59.98
CA ASN A 324 17.17 -18.64 59.24
C ASN A 324 15.64 -18.61 59.20
N ARG A 325 14.96 -18.34 60.31
CA ARG A 325 13.49 -18.23 60.36
C ARG A 325 12.96 -17.10 59.49
N SER A 326 13.61 -15.93 59.51
CA SER A 326 13.20 -14.79 58.66
C SER A 326 13.47 -15.06 57.18
N LEU A 327 14.57 -15.75 56.84
CA LEU A 327 14.84 -16.24 55.47
C LEU A 327 13.77 -17.22 55.00
N GLU A 328 13.44 -18.23 55.82
CA GLU A 328 12.41 -19.22 55.51
C GLU A 328 11.05 -18.58 55.33
N ASN A 329 10.66 -17.64 56.20
CA ASN A 329 9.41 -16.90 56.09
C ASN A 329 9.36 -16.06 54.80
N MET A 330 10.42 -15.31 54.51
CA MET A 330 10.55 -14.52 53.29
C MET A 330 10.43 -15.40 52.04
N MET A 331 11.12 -16.55 52.02
CA MET A 331 11.08 -17.52 50.94
C MET A 331 9.68 -18.14 50.78
N PHE A 332 9.04 -18.50 51.89
CA PHE A 332 7.70 -19.08 51.91
C PHE A 332 6.68 -18.10 51.32
N ILE A 333 6.69 -16.84 51.77
CA ILE A 333 5.79 -15.80 51.28
C ILE A 333 6.03 -15.56 49.80
N LEU A 334 7.28 -15.39 49.37
CA LEU A 334 7.57 -15.16 47.95
C LEU A 334 7.08 -16.32 47.06
N LYS A 335 7.38 -17.57 47.44
CA LYS A 335 6.95 -18.75 46.69
C LYS A 335 5.43 -18.81 46.62
N ARG A 336 4.74 -18.69 47.76
CA ARG A 336 3.28 -18.74 47.84
C ARG A 336 2.63 -17.70 46.93
N GLU A 337 3.07 -16.44 46.98
CA GLU A 337 2.47 -15.37 46.18
C GLU A 337 2.79 -15.50 44.69
N ILE A 338 4.00 -15.93 44.31
CA ILE A 338 4.33 -16.22 42.90
C ILE A 338 3.49 -17.39 42.37
N PHE A 339 3.37 -18.49 43.12
CA PHE A 339 2.55 -19.64 42.69
C PHE A 339 1.08 -19.28 42.58
N TYR A 340 0.53 -18.55 43.55
CA TYR A 340 -0.83 -18.04 43.46
C TYR A 340 -1.04 -17.16 42.22
N CYS A 341 -0.08 -16.27 41.91
CA CYS A 341 -0.11 -15.45 40.69
C CYS A 341 -0.11 -16.34 39.43
N MET A 342 0.76 -17.35 39.38
CA MET A 342 0.83 -18.31 38.26
C MET A 342 -0.46 -19.09 38.08
N GLU A 343 -1.05 -19.61 39.16
CA GLU A 343 -2.33 -20.33 39.12
C GLU A 343 -3.46 -19.43 38.62
N PHE A 344 -3.60 -18.24 39.21
CA PHE A 344 -4.61 -17.27 38.82
C PHE A 344 -4.48 -16.87 37.34
N GLN A 345 -3.27 -16.55 36.89
CA GLN A 345 -3.03 -16.19 35.50
C GLN A 345 -3.23 -17.37 34.55
N PHE A 346 -2.88 -18.59 34.96
CA PHE A 346 -3.11 -19.79 34.16
C PHE A 346 -4.61 -20.00 33.90
N PHE A 347 -5.47 -19.80 34.91
CA PHE A 347 -6.92 -19.88 34.71
C PHE A 347 -7.45 -18.79 33.75
N ILE A 348 -6.91 -17.56 33.82
CA ILE A 348 -7.26 -16.50 32.86
C ILE A 348 -6.85 -16.93 31.44
N CYS A 349 -5.60 -17.34 31.26
CA CYS A 349 -5.06 -17.80 29.98
C CYS A 349 -5.88 -18.97 29.41
N LEU A 350 -6.21 -19.97 30.23
CA LEU A 350 -7.03 -21.11 29.84
C LEU A 350 -8.43 -20.67 29.41
N SER A 351 -9.06 -19.77 30.17
CA SER A 351 -10.39 -19.24 29.83
C SER A 351 -10.40 -18.54 28.46
N PHE A 352 -9.42 -17.67 28.21
CA PHE A 352 -9.29 -17.01 26.90
C PHE A 352 -8.95 -17.99 25.78
N ALA A 353 -8.11 -18.99 26.01
CA ALA A 353 -7.78 -20.00 25.01
C ALA A 353 -9.01 -20.85 24.61
N LEU A 354 -9.86 -21.22 25.58
CA LEU A 354 -11.11 -21.96 25.35
C LEU A 354 -12.16 -21.09 24.64
N MET A 355 -12.31 -19.84 25.06
CA MET A 355 -13.25 -18.89 24.45
C MET A 355 -12.75 -18.29 23.13
N ALA A 356 -11.48 -18.50 22.76
CA ALA A 356 -10.85 -17.86 21.60
C ALA A 356 -11.65 -18.08 20.31
N LYS A 357 -12.19 -19.28 20.07
CA LYS A 357 -12.99 -19.57 18.88
C LYS A 357 -14.24 -18.69 18.81
N THR A 358 -14.97 -18.57 19.93
CA THR A 358 -16.18 -17.74 20.01
C THR A 358 -15.84 -16.26 19.84
N ILE A 359 -14.78 -15.79 20.48
CA ILE A 359 -14.33 -14.39 20.37
C ILE A 359 -13.94 -14.08 18.92
N PHE A 360 -13.13 -14.92 18.28
CA PHE A 360 -12.64 -14.69 16.93
C PHE A 360 -13.77 -14.79 15.90
N HIS A 361 -14.72 -15.70 16.09
CA HIS A 361 -15.90 -15.78 15.24
C HIS A 361 -16.78 -14.52 15.37
N TYR A 362 -17.01 -14.05 16.59
CA TYR A 362 -17.79 -12.82 16.83
C TYR A 362 -17.16 -11.56 16.20
N PHE A 363 -15.83 -11.49 16.17
CA PHE A 363 -15.11 -10.36 15.56
C PHE A 363 -14.68 -10.60 14.09
N GLU A 364 -15.16 -11.67 13.46
CA GLU A 364 -14.83 -12.04 12.07
C GLU A 364 -13.31 -12.07 11.80
N MET A 365 -12.55 -12.63 12.75
CA MET A 365 -11.10 -12.68 12.68
C MET A 365 -10.60 -13.92 11.95
N ASP A 366 -9.43 -13.80 11.32
CA ASP A 366 -8.78 -14.85 10.55
C ASP A 366 -8.50 -16.14 11.38
N LEU A 367 -8.68 -17.31 10.77
CA LEU A 367 -8.47 -18.61 11.42
C LEU A 367 -6.99 -18.87 11.74
N TYR A 368 -6.05 -18.43 10.91
CA TYR A 368 -4.63 -18.55 11.19
C TYR A 368 -4.23 -17.70 12.41
N LEU A 369 -4.83 -16.51 12.55
CA LEU A 369 -4.65 -15.67 13.73
C LEU A 369 -5.14 -16.36 15.01
N LEU A 370 -6.23 -17.12 14.94
CA LEU A 370 -6.78 -17.89 16.07
C LEU A 370 -5.78 -18.96 16.56
N GLU A 371 -5.15 -19.68 15.64
CA GLU A 371 -4.16 -20.72 15.97
C GLU A 371 -2.92 -20.13 16.64
N LEU A 372 -2.36 -19.06 16.05
CA LEU A 372 -1.23 -18.32 16.62
C LEU A 372 -1.56 -17.78 18.01
N PHE A 373 -2.74 -17.18 18.18
CA PHE A 373 -3.17 -16.60 19.45
C PHE A 373 -3.22 -17.65 20.57
N ARG A 374 -3.76 -18.85 20.29
CA ARG A 374 -3.81 -19.94 21.28
C ARG A 374 -2.44 -20.36 21.78
N ILE A 375 -1.45 -20.43 20.89
CA ILE A 375 -0.07 -20.77 21.26
C ILE A 375 0.56 -19.60 22.04
N PHE A 376 0.38 -18.36 21.57
CA PHE A 376 1.00 -17.20 22.20
C PHE A 376 0.46 -16.87 23.58
N ILE A 377 -0.80 -17.19 23.91
CA ILE A 377 -1.31 -17.03 25.28
C ILE A 377 -0.39 -17.73 26.29
N PHE A 378 0.02 -18.97 26.01
CA PHE A 378 0.88 -19.73 26.92
C PHE A 378 2.36 -19.31 26.84
N ALA A 379 2.82 -18.85 25.68
CA ALA A 379 4.17 -18.29 25.56
C ALA A 379 4.31 -16.95 26.31
N ALA A 380 3.29 -16.08 26.21
CA ALA A 380 3.20 -14.82 26.93
C ALA A 380 3.12 -15.05 28.44
N PHE A 381 2.31 -16.03 28.88
CA PHE A 381 2.28 -16.50 30.27
C PHE A 381 3.70 -16.82 30.78
N CYS A 382 4.43 -17.67 30.07
CA CYS A 382 5.79 -18.07 30.50
C CYS A 382 6.75 -16.86 30.53
N THR A 383 6.67 -15.99 29.52
CA THR A 383 7.53 -14.82 29.37
C THR A 383 7.35 -13.82 30.51
N VAL A 384 6.10 -13.56 30.94
CA VAL A 384 5.84 -12.69 32.09
C VAL A 384 6.42 -13.25 33.38
N PHE A 385 6.34 -14.56 33.61
CA PHE A 385 6.96 -15.14 34.79
C PHE A 385 8.49 -15.14 34.73
N ILE A 386 9.11 -15.33 33.55
CA ILE A 386 10.55 -15.11 33.37
C ILE A 386 10.93 -13.69 33.81
N SER A 387 10.15 -12.68 33.40
CA SER A 387 10.38 -11.28 33.79
C SER A 387 10.28 -11.05 35.31
N ILE A 388 9.31 -11.72 35.96
CA ILE A 388 9.12 -11.70 37.41
C ILE A 388 10.33 -12.34 38.11
N PHE A 389 10.77 -13.52 37.65
CA PHE A 389 11.95 -14.17 38.21
C PHE A 389 13.22 -13.32 38.06
N ILE A 390 13.47 -12.74 36.87
CA ILE A 390 14.59 -11.82 36.67
C ILE A 390 14.51 -10.65 37.67
N THR A 391 13.33 -10.06 37.85
CA THR A 391 13.13 -8.95 38.79
C THR A 391 13.44 -9.38 40.23
N VAL A 392 12.99 -10.56 40.65
CA VAL A 392 13.28 -11.14 41.97
C VAL A 392 14.78 -11.39 42.14
N PHE A 393 15.46 -11.97 41.15
CA PHE A 393 16.91 -12.19 41.22
C PHE A 393 17.66 -10.87 41.39
N LEU A 394 17.28 -9.84 40.64
CA LEU A 394 17.89 -8.51 40.75
C LEU A 394 17.60 -7.86 42.11
N TYR A 395 16.41 -8.09 42.67
CA TYR A 395 16.06 -7.64 44.01
C TYR A 395 16.93 -8.31 45.10
N LEU A 396 17.28 -9.58 44.92
CA LEU A 396 18.20 -10.34 45.78
C LEU A 396 19.70 -10.12 45.43
N ASP A 397 20.02 -9.19 44.52
CA ASP A 397 21.37 -9.00 43.93
C ASP A 397 21.97 -10.28 43.27
N ALA A 398 21.16 -11.29 42.94
CA ALA A 398 21.51 -12.51 42.21
C ALA A 398 21.67 -12.23 40.69
N ARG A 399 22.60 -11.33 40.35
CA ARG A 399 22.78 -10.79 38.99
C ARG A 399 23.27 -11.81 37.97
N MET A 400 24.01 -12.83 38.40
CA MET A 400 24.54 -13.84 37.48
C MET A 400 23.44 -14.82 37.06
N GLU A 401 22.54 -15.14 37.99
CA GLU A 401 21.34 -15.93 37.77
C GLU A 401 20.39 -15.20 36.83
N ALA A 402 20.18 -13.89 37.03
CA ALA A 402 19.42 -13.04 36.11
C ALA A 402 20.02 -13.04 34.70
N LEU A 403 21.35 -12.85 34.57
CA LEU A 403 22.04 -12.88 33.29
C LEU A 403 21.92 -14.25 32.59
N LEU A 404 22.10 -15.34 33.33
CA LEU A 404 22.00 -16.69 32.82
C LEU A 404 20.62 -16.95 32.22
N ILE A 405 19.55 -16.54 32.91
CA ILE A 405 18.17 -16.69 32.43
C ILE A 405 17.94 -15.86 31.17
N SER A 406 18.40 -14.61 31.14
CA SER A 406 18.28 -13.74 29.97
C SER A 406 18.97 -14.31 28.74
N VAL A 407 20.19 -14.83 28.90
CA VAL A 407 20.97 -15.44 27.82
C VAL A 407 20.33 -16.76 27.37
N LEU A 408 19.93 -17.61 28.32
CA LEU A 408 19.24 -18.86 28.01
C LEU A 408 17.96 -18.61 27.22
N PHE A 409 17.15 -17.64 27.65
CA PHE A 409 15.92 -17.26 26.95
C PHE A 409 16.20 -16.80 25.52
N PHE A 410 17.16 -15.88 25.34
CA PHE A 410 17.54 -15.40 24.01
C PHE A 410 18.02 -16.52 23.09
N LEU A 411 18.94 -17.38 23.56
CA LEU A 411 19.52 -18.44 22.75
C LEU A 411 18.49 -19.52 22.40
N THR A 412 17.77 -20.03 23.40
CA THR A 412 16.74 -21.05 23.17
C THR A 412 15.61 -20.53 22.28
N ASN A 413 15.19 -19.28 22.48
CA ASN A 413 14.14 -18.69 21.65
C ASN A 413 14.61 -18.50 20.20
N SER A 414 15.86 -18.07 20.00
CA SER A 414 16.44 -17.95 18.67
C SER A 414 16.49 -19.30 17.96
N VAL A 415 17.05 -20.32 18.63
CA VAL A 415 17.23 -21.66 18.05
C VAL A 415 15.90 -22.35 17.78
N PHE A 416 14.99 -22.38 18.76
CA PHE A 416 13.71 -23.06 18.60
C PHE A 416 12.80 -22.35 17.61
N THR A 417 12.70 -21.02 17.65
CA THR A 417 11.88 -20.31 16.65
C THR A 417 12.43 -20.53 15.25
N PHE A 418 13.74 -20.41 15.05
CA PHE A 418 14.35 -20.69 13.74
C PHE A 418 14.04 -22.11 13.26
N PHE A 419 14.20 -23.12 14.12
CA PHE A 419 13.95 -24.52 13.76
C PHE A 419 12.48 -24.80 13.43
N PHE A 420 11.54 -24.29 14.22
CA PHE A 420 10.11 -24.55 14.00
C PHE A 420 9.53 -23.73 12.83
N THR A 421 9.95 -22.48 12.63
CA THR A 421 9.52 -21.69 11.46
C THR A 421 9.98 -22.35 10.15
N LEU A 422 11.15 -23.01 10.12
CA LEU A 422 11.61 -23.75 8.94
C LEU A 422 10.75 -24.99 8.60
N LYS A 423 9.98 -25.54 9.55
CA LYS A 423 9.14 -26.71 9.32
C LYS A 423 7.82 -26.40 8.61
N GLY A 424 7.46 -25.12 8.49
CA GLY A 424 6.23 -24.66 7.86
C GLY A 424 5.38 -23.79 8.79
N GLU A 425 4.38 -23.14 8.20
CA GLU A 425 3.57 -22.13 8.86
C GLU A 425 2.75 -22.69 10.04
N GLU A 426 2.34 -23.96 9.98
CA GLU A 426 1.60 -24.66 11.04
C GLU A 426 2.38 -24.73 12.38
N TYR A 427 3.71 -24.68 12.32
CA TYR A 427 4.57 -24.76 13.50
C TYR A 427 4.97 -23.39 14.06
N THR A 428 4.47 -22.31 13.44
CA THR A 428 4.80 -20.93 13.81
C THR A 428 4.37 -20.65 15.25
N GLY A 429 5.28 -20.06 16.03
CA GLY A 429 5.04 -19.71 17.44
C GLY A 429 5.31 -20.83 18.45
N ILE A 430 5.35 -22.11 18.04
CA ILE A 430 5.68 -23.24 18.94
C ILE A 430 7.10 -23.09 19.51
N GLY A 431 8.05 -22.64 18.68
CA GLY A 431 9.43 -22.42 19.12
C GLY A 431 9.54 -21.41 20.27
N PHE A 432 8.77 -20.31 20.18
CA PHE A 432 8.72 -19.30 21.23
C PHE A 432 8.09 -19.83 22.52
N PHE A 433 7.00 -20.61 22.43
CA PHE A 433 6.39 -21.27 23.57
C PHE A 433 7.36 -22.24 24.26
N LEU A 434 8.02 -23.12 23.52
CA LEU A 434 8.94 -24.11 24.10
C LEU A 434 10.16 -23.46 24.75
N ALA A 435 10.71 -22.40 24.14
CA ALA A 435 11.84 -21.67 24.70
C ALA A 435 11.49 -20.95 26.00
N SER A 436 10.34 -20.27 26.03
CA SER A 436 9.85 -19.60 27.24
C SER A 436 9.49 -20.60 28.34
N PHE A 437 8.86 -21.73 28.01
CA PHE A 437 8.55 -22.79 28.98
C PHE A 437 9.81 -23.42 29.60
N LEU A 438 10.80 -23.77 28.77
CA LEU A 438 12.07 -24.31 29.26
C LEU A 438 12.80 -23.32 30.16
N THR A 439 12.86 -22.06 29.75
CA THR A 439 13.51 -21.00 30.53
C THR A 439 12.81 -20.79 31.88
N LEU A 440 11.47 -20.84 31.91
CA LEU A 440 10.70 -20.73 33.15
C LEU A 440 11.01 -21.85 34.16
N ILE A 441 11.15 -23.09 33.68
CA ILE A 441 11.54 -24.24 34.52
C ILE A 441 12.92 -24.01 35.14
N VAL A 442 13.88 -23.58 34.31
CA VAL A 442 15.24 -23.28 34.78
C VAL A 442 15.26 -22.12 35.77
N ALA A 443 14.50 -21.05 35.50
CA ALA A 443 14.39 -19.90 36.38
C ALA A 443 13.86 -20.28 37.79
N ARG A 444 12.83 -21.14 37.85
CA ARG A 444 12.31 -21.68 39.11
C ARG A 444 13.38 -22.47 39.87
N GLY A 445 14.11 -23.35 39.19
CA GLY A 445 15.19 -24.14 39.80
C GLY A 445 16.32 -23.27 40.35
N LEU A 446 16.73 -22.24 39.60
CA LEU A 446 17.74 -21.28 40.05
C LEU A 446 17.27 -20.44 41.26
N LEU A 447 15.97 -20.15 41.37
CA LEU A 447 15.45 -19.41 42.52
C LEU A 447 15.63 -20.18 43.82
N LEU A 448 15.35 -21.49 43.80
CA LEU A 448 15.55 -22.37 44.97
C LEU A 448 17.01 -22.32 45.43
N ARG A 449 17.94 -22.49 44.48
CA ARG A 449 19.38 -22.44 44.74
C ARG A 449 19.83 -21.08 45.27
N ALA A 450 19.27 -19.98 44.75
CA ALA A 450 19.59 -18.63 45.20
C ALA A 450 19.18 -18.41 46.67
N PHE A 451 18.02 -18.92 47.09
CA PHE A 451 17.56 -18.84 48.48
C PHE A 451 18.37 -19.72 49.43
N GLU A 452 18.65 -20.98 49.06
CA GLU A 452 19.46 -21.89 49.88
C GLU A 452 20.84 -21.31 50.20
N ASN A 453 21.42 -20.56 49.25
CA ASN A 453 22.73 -19.93 49.41
C ASN A 453 22.64 -18.45 49.83
N LEU A 454 21.45 -17.91 50.13
CA LEU A 454 21.29 -16.46 50.35
C LEU A 454 22.04 -15.98 51.60
N ASN A 455 21.96 -16.73 52.70
CA ASN A 455 22.73 -16.41 53.91
C ASN A 455 24.24 -16.40 53.61
N TYR A 456 24.74 -17.49 53.03
CA TYR A 456 26.15 -17.63 52.69
C TYR A 456 26.63 -16.51 51.78
N THR A 457 25.91 -16.25 50.69
CA THR A 457 26.26 -15.21 49.73
C THR A 457 26.18 -13.81 50.33
N THR A 458 25.21 -13.55 51.21
CA THR A 458 25.07 -12.24 51.90
C THR A 458 26.26 -11.98 52.82
N PHE A 459 26.66 -12.96 53.65
CA PHE A 459 27.84 -12.81 54.53
C PHE A 459 29.16 -12.79 53.76
N TYR A 460 29.31 -13.64 52.74
CA TYR A 460 30.56 -13.76 51.99
C TYR A 460 30.81 -12.59 51.03
N ARG A 461 29.76 -12.03 50.40
CA ARG A 461 29.89 -10.91 49.46
C ARG A 461 30.34 -9.61 50.12
N GLN A 462 30.11 -9.41 51.41
CA GLN A 462 30.55 -8.20 52.13
C GLN A 462 32.07 -8.00 52.11
N ASN A 463 32.86 -9.07 51.94
CA ASN A 463 34.32 -8.99 51.88
C ASN A 463 34.88 -8.49 50.54
N PHE A 464 34.03 -8.30 49.52
CA PHE A 464 34.44 -7.73 48.23
C PHE A 464 33.76 -6.38 48.02
N ILE A 465 34.41 -5.28 48.44
CA ILE A 465 34.09 -3.96 47.91
C ILE A 465 34.32 -4.04 46.40
N LYS A 466 33.25 -4.11 45.61
CA LYS A 466 33.37 -4.03 44.16
C LYS A 466 33.92 -2.65 43.84
N HIS A 467 35.14 -2.60 43.33
CA HIS A 467 35.72 -1.36 42.82
C HIS A 467 34.89 -0.87 41.63
N ILE A 468 34.00 0.09 41.92
CA ILE A 468 33.23 0.81 40.92
C ILE A 468 34.19 1.73 40.17
N GLY A 469 34.20 1.62 38.84
CA GLY A 469 35.07 2.41 37.98
C GLY A 469 36.47 1.85 37.78
N SER A 470 37.14 2.40 36.76
CA SER A 470 38.55 2.16 36.44
C SER A 470 39.17 3.46 35.98
N ALA A 471 40.49 3.56 35.96
CA ALA A 471 41.18 4.72 35.39
C ALA A 471 40.68 5.04 33.96
N GLY A 472 40.38 4.02 33.15
CA GLY A 472 39.80 4.18 31.82
C GLY A 472 38.38 4.78 31.84
N LEU A 473 37.49 4.24 32.68
CA LEU A 473 36.12 4.76 32.81
C LEU A 473 36.07 6.17 33.41
N SER A 474 36.96 6.49 34.36
CA SER A 474 37.06 7.84 34.91
C SER A 474 37.58 8.84 33.87
N LYS A 475 38.53 8.44 33.02
CA LYS A 475 38.94 9.25 31.86
C LYS A 475 37.80 9.43 30.85
N LEU A 476 37.04 8.37 30.59
CA LEU A 476 35.89 8.41 29.68
C LEU A 476 34.79 9.33 30.22
N GLU A 477 34.44 9.22 31.49
CA GLU A 477 33.54 10.16 32.15
C GLU A 477 34.05 11.61 32.05
N ALA A 478 35.32 11.85 32.36
CA ALA A 478 35.92 13.18 32.26
C ALA A 478 35.86 13.73 30.83
N PHE A 479 36.08 12.88 29.82
CA PHE A 479 35.95 13.21 28.41
C PHE A 479 34.51 13.63 28.04
N PHE A 480 33.51 12.85 28.48
CA PHE A 480 32.11 13.17 28.23
C PHE A 480 31.65 14.44 28.97
N ASN A 481 32.05 14.62 30.23
CA ASN A 481 31.76 15.85 30.99
C ASN A 481 32.40 17.10 30.37
N ARG A 482 33.59 16.97 29.77
CA ARG A 482 34.25 18.06 29.00
C ARG A 482 33.65 18.28 27.62
N LYS A 483 32.52 17.65 27.30
CA LYS A 483 31.83 17.74 26.00
C LYS A 483 32.69 17.27 24.82
N GLY A 484 33.67 16.39 25.05
CA GLY A 484 34.54 15.85 24.00
C GLY A 484 33.79 15.05 22.93
N TYR A 485 32.57 14.60 23.22
CA TYR A 485 31.70 13.96 22.24
C TYR A 485 31.16 14.92 21.18
N ILE A 486 31.07 16.24 21.44
CA ILE A 486 30.53 17.23 20.49
C ILE A 486 31.33 17.27 19.17
N PRO A 487 32.67 17.40 19.15
CA PRO A 487 33.43 17.38 17.91
C PRO A 487 33.29 16.04 17.17
N ILE A 488 33.22 14.90 17.87
CA ILE A 488 32.96 13.59 17.25
C ILE A 488 31.57 13.59 16.59
N LEU A 489 30.58 14.13 17.27
CA LEU A 489 29.21 14.25 16.79
C LEU A 489 29.12 15.17 15.58
N LEU A 490 29.83 16.29 15.61
CA LEU A 490 29.98 17.18 14.46
C LEU A 490 30.63 16.45 13.30
N VAL A 491 31.71 15.69 13.53
CA VAL A 491 32.32 14.88 12.48
C VAL A 491 31.36 13.82 11.96
N ILE A 492 30.58 13.12 12.79
CA ILE A 492 29.59 12.12 12.35
C ILE A 492 28.42 12.77 11.62
N ILE A 493 27.94 13.92 12.08
CA ILE A 493 26.89 14.68 11.41
C ILE A 493 27.41 15.21 10.08
N ILE A 494 28.58 15.83 10.04
CA ILE A 494 29.23 16.37 8.84
C ILE A 494 29.54 15.23 7.88
N THR A 495 30.22 14.16 8.30
CA THR A 495 30.46 12.98 7.45
C THR A 495 29.15 12.35 7.00
N GLY A 496 28.11 12.29 7.83
CA GLY A 496 26.79 11.79 7.45
C GLY A 496 25.94 12.76 6.62
N ILE A 497 26.26 14.06 6.59
CA ILE A 497 25.73 15.04 5.65
C ILE A 497 26.50 14.91 4.34
N LEU A 498 27.83 14.77 4.41
CA LEU A 498 28.72 14.55 3.27
C LEU A 498 28.55 13.16 2.63
N SER A 499 28.11 12.15 3.38
CA SER A 499 27.70 10.83 2.86
C SER A 499 26.34 10.92 2.16
N GLY A 500 25.53 11.92 2.55
CA GLY A 500 24.33 12.37 1.84
C GLY A 500 24.63 13.39 0.74
N CYS A 501 25.84 13.97 0.71
CA CYS A 501 26.45 14.54 -0.49
C CYS A 501 26.92 13.38 -1.36
N THR A 502 25.96 12.54 -1.75
CA THR A 502 26.02 11.81 -3.00
C THR A 502 26.53 12.78 -4.04
N ARG A 503 27.68 12.42 -4.62
CA ARG A 503 28.41 13.18 -5.62
C ARG A 503 27.40 13.82 -6.57
N TYR A 504 27.27 15.13 -6.49
CA TYR A 504 26.58 15.89 -7.51
C TYR A 504 27.37 15.66 -8.79
N ALA A 505 26.68 15.30 -9.86
CA ALA A 505 27.31 15.25 -11.18
C ALA A 505 27.73 16.68 -11.59
N GLU A 506 28.56 16.80 -12.63
CA GLU A 506 29.02 18.13 -13.09
C GLU A 506 27.87 19.08 -13.43
N ASP A 507 26.69 18.53 -13.76
CA ASP A 507 25.42 19.22 -14.00
C ASP A 507 24.71 19.73 -12.73
N GLY A 508 25.27 19.50 -11.54
CA GLY A 508 24.72 19.96 -10.27
C GLY A 508 23.56 19.12 -9.74
N PHE A 509 23.24 17.96 -10.31
CA PHE A 509 22.19 17.06 -9.81
C PHE A 509 22.70 15.93 -8.91
N ASN A 510 21.91 15.64 -7.89
CA ASN A 510 22.17 14.57 -6.94
C ASN A 510 21.78 13.20 -7.51
N SER A 511 22.72 12.27 -7.59
CA SER A 511 22.52 10.92 -8.16
C SER A 511 21.48 10.05 -7.45
N VAL A 512 21.13 10.35 -6.19
CA VAL A 512 20.16 9.56 -5.40
C VAL A 512 18.86 10.33 -5.19
N THR A 513 18.92 11.62 -4.84
CA THR A 513 17.72 12.41 -4.55
C THR A 513 17.15 13.12 -5.78
N ARG A 514 17.89 13.16 -6.90
CA ARG A 514 17.54 13.87 -8.15
C ARG A 514 17.34 15.38 -8.01
N HIS A 515 17.69 15.98 -6.87
CA HIS A 515 17.60 17.43 -6.65
C HIS A 515 18.87 18.14 -7.15
N ASN A 516 18.73 19.34 -7.70
CA ASN A 516 19.84 20.19 -8.10
C ASN A 516 20.36 21.02 -6.90
N TRP A 517 21.68 21.08 -6.73
CA TRP A 517 22.33 21.83 -5.65
C TRP A 517 22.07 23.33 -5.72
N HIS A 518 21.96 23.89 -6.92
CA HIS A 518 21.85 25.34 -7.11
C HIS A 518 20.47 25.89 -6.75
N THR A 519 19.40 25.17 -7.05
CA THR A 519 18.02 25.62 -6.80
C THR A 519 17.37 24.95 -5.59
N MET A 520 18.01 23.91 -5.03
CA MET A 520 17.45 23.03 -3.99
C MET A 520 16.11 22.40 -4.36
N SER A 521 15.82 22.27 -5.66
CA SER A 521 14.60 21.68 -6.20
C SER A 521 14.91 20.49 -7.11
N LEU A 522 13.90 19.82 -7.65
CA LEU A 522 14.08 18.79 -8.69
C LEU A 522 14.59 19.36 -10.02
N TYR A 523 14.76 20.67 -10.14
CA TYR A 523 15.13 21.40 -11.37
C TYR A 523 16.44 22.18 -11.21
N ASP A 524 17.21 22.43 -12.26
CA ASP A 524 18.41 23.29 -12.25
C ASP A 524 18.07 24.79 -12.34
N GLU A 525 19.09 25.66 -12.38
CA GLU A 525 18.90 27.13 -12.47
C GLU A 525 18.14 27.55 -13.74
N GLU A 526 18.15 26.72 -14.78
CA GLU A 526 17.41 26.92 -16.02
C GLU A 526 15.99 26.33 -15.96
N GLY A 527 15.65 25.63 -14.87
CA GLY A 527 14.32 25.09 -14.61
C GLY A 527 14.08 23.67 -15.14
N TYR A 528 15.12 22.91 -15.49
CA TYR A 528 15.04 21.53 -16.02
C TYR A 528 15.47 20.48 -15.00
N SER A 529 14.88 19.29 -15.00
CA SER A 529 15.18 18.21 -14.03
C SER A 529 16.38 17.36 -14.43
N VAL A 530 16.81 16.44 -13.55
CA VAL A 530 17.93 15.50 -13.84
C VAL A 530 17.69 14.62 -15.08
N VAL A 531 16.43 14.48 -15.51
CA VAL A 531 16.06 13.73 -16.73
C VAL A 531 15.96 14.67 -17.94
N GLY A 532 16.28 15.96 -17.77
CA GLY A 532 16.35 16.96 -18.82
C GLY A 532 15.06 17.77 -19.04
N TYR A 533 14.01 17.60 -18.22
CA TYR A 533 12.67 18.19 -18.44
C TYR A 533 12.26 19.20 -17.38
N SER A 534 11.61 20.29 -17.78
CA SER A 534 11.13 21.38 -16.94
C SER A 534 9.88 21.00 -16.12
N SER A 535 9.45 21.90 -15.22
CA SER A 535 8.25 21.67 -14.41
C SER A 535 6.95 21.51 -15.21
N GLU A 536 6.96 21.94 -16.48
CA GLU A 536 5.86 21.74 -17.43
C GLU A 536 6.07 20.50 -18.31
N GLY A 537 7.09 19.68 -18.02
CA GLY A 537 7.39 18.44 -18.73
C GLY A 537 8.12 18.63 -20.06
N ILE A 538 8.92 19.70 -20.22
CA ILE A 538 9.53 20.08 -21.51
C ILE A 538 11.05 20.10 -21.43
N SER A 539 11.75 19.54 -22.40
CA SER A 539 13.20 19.41 -22.42
C SER A 539 13.91 20.71 -22.79
N ARG A 540 15.23 20.80 -22.54
CA ARG A 540 16.06 21.97 -22.91
C ARG A 540 15.98 22.34 -24.40
N ARG A 541 15.75 21.34 -25.26
CA ARG A 541 15.54 21.52 -26.70
C ARG A 541 14.10 21.85 -27.07
N GLY A 542 13.17 21.89 -26.10
CA GLY A 542 11.77 22.26 -26.30
C GLY A 542 10.78 21.09 -26.37
N PHE A 543 11.22 19.84 -26.17
CA PHE A 543 10.38 18.64 -26.36
C PHE A 543 9.61 18.24 -25.11
N ASP A 544 8.34 17.90 -25.23
CA ASP A 544 7.58 17.28 -24.16
C ASP A 544 7.94 15.80 -23.93
N THR A 545 7.32 15.16 -22.94
CA THR A 545 7.55 13.73 -22.63
C THR A 545 7.10 12.76 -23.73
N TYR A 546 6.35 13.22 -24.73
CA TYR A 546 5.91 12.44 -25.88
C TYR A 546 6.76 12.71 -27.13
N GLY A 547 7.78 13.57 -27.05
CA GLY A 547 8.66 13.91 -28.16
C GLY A 547 8.16 15.05 -29.04
N TRP A 548 7.22 15.88 -28.56
CA TRP A 548 6.71 17.05 -29.30
C TRP A 548 7.40 18.34 -28.88
N ASN A 549 7.98 19.08 -29.82
CA ASN A 549 8.65 20.35 -29.59
C ASN A 549 7.66 21.52 -29.53
N ARG A 550 7.59 22.21 -28.40
CA ARG A 550 6.67 23.35 -28.20
C ARG A 550 7.06 24.63 -28.92
N TYR A 551 8.33 24.80 -29.31
CA TYR A 551 8.78 26.04 -29.94
C TYR A 551 8.57 26.05 -31.46
N THR A 552 8.76 24.90 -32.09
CA THR A 552 8.49 24.69 -33.52
C THR A 552 7.10 24.13 -33.78
N ASP A 553 6.38 23.72 -32.73
CA ASP A 553 5.10 23.00 -32.78
C ASP A 553 5.14 21.78 -33.70
N SER A 554 6.19 20.97 -33.54
CA SER A 554 6.43 19.77 -34.37
C SER A 554 7.21 18.71 -33.59
N SER A 555 7.37 17.51 -34.14
CA SER A 555 8.23 16.48 -33.54
C SER A 555 9.74 16.76 -33.63
N TYR A 556 10.15 17.93 -34.12
CA TYR A 556 11.55 18.31 -34.38
C TYR A 556 11.88 19.69 -33.80
N ASP A 557 13.14 19.98 -33.48
CA ASP A 557 13.58 21.30 -33.05
C ASP A 557 13.92 22.21 -34.25
N TYR A 558 14.42 23.43 -33.98
CA TYR A 558 14.79 24.40 -35.04
C TYR A 558 15.93 23.92 -35.94
N LEU A 559 16.71 22.92 -35.49
CA LEU A 559 17.76 22.28 -36.26
C LEU A 559 17.26 21.02 -36.99
N GLY A 560 15.96 20.71 -36.90
CA GLY A 560 15.35 19.57 -37.58
C GLY A 560 15.53 18.23 -36.88
N PHE A 561 16.10 18.19 -35.67
CA PHE A 561 16.31 16.94 -34.93
C PHE A 561 15.15 16.63 -33.99
N ASP A 562 14.76 15.37 -33.88
CA ASP A 562 13.77 14.92 -32.91
C ASP A 562 14.36 14.83 -31.49
N ALA A 563 13.51 14.47 -30.52
CA ALA A 563 13.93 14.31 -29.13
C ALA A 563 15.04 13.25 -28.94
N GLY A 564 15.14 12.27 -29.84
CA GLY A 564 16.18 11.24 -29.85
C GLY A 564 17.47 11.65 -30.55
N GLY A 565 17.52 12.86 -31.13
CA GLY A 565 18.68 13.35 -31.89
C GLY A 565 18.71 12.82 -33.33
N THR A 566 17.59 12.34 -33.86
CA THR A 566 17.44 11.92 -35.25
C THR A 566 16.88 13.07 -36.08
N HIS A 567 17.56 13.46 -37.14
CA HIS A 567 17.12 14.55 -38.00
C HIS A 567 15.95 14.11 -38.88
N GLY A 568 14.86 14.88 -38.87
CA GLY A 568 13.58 14.53 -39.48
C GLY A 568 13.61 14.31 -40.97
N ASN A 569 14.55 14.96 -41.67
CA ASN A 569 14.70 14.80 -43.11
C ASN A 569 15.65 13.65 -43.49
N THR A 570 16.69 13.37 -42.68
CA THR A 570 17.72 12.36 -43.04
C THR A 570 17.47 11.01 -42.37
N GLY A 571 16.72 10.96 -41.27
CA GLY A 571 16.55 9.75 -40.45
C GLY A 571 17.83 9.28 -39.75
N LEU A 572 18.88 10.11 -39.76
CA LEU A 572 20.18 9.84 -39.13
C LEU A 572 20.41 10.77 -37.95
N ASN A 573 21.45 10.50 -37.15
CA ASN A 573 21.86 11.39 -36.06
C ASN A 573 22.59 12.65 -36.52
N THR A 574 22.53 12.96 -37.82
CA THR A 574 23.13 14.12 -38.44
C THR A 574 22.14 14.78 -39.40
N ASP A 575 22.26 16.10 -39.56
CA ASP A 575 21.51 16.86 -40.54
C ASP A 575 21.96 16.52 -41.98
N GLU A 576 21.30 17.15 -42.95
CA GLU A 576 21.58 16.96 -44.38
C GLU A 576 23.03 17.30 -44.76
N ARG A 577 23.70 18.11 -43.94
CA ARG A 577 25.09 18.53 -44.11
C ARG A 577 26.04 17.67 -43.29
N GLY A 578 25.58 16.63 -42.59
CA GLY A 578 26.41 15.71 -41.82
C GLY A 578 26.83 16.23 -40.44
N PHE A 579 26.25 17.32 -39.93
CA PHE A 579 26.46 17.78 -38.55
C PHE A 579 25.50 17.09 -37.60
N ASP A 580 25.98 16.70 -36.43
CA ASP A 580 25.10 16.23 -35.35
C ASP A 580 24.40 17.39 -34.63
N VAL A 581 23.61 17.04 -33.60
CA VAL A 581 22.85 18.00 -32.79
C VAL A 581 23.74 19.02 -32.05
N ASP A 582 25.03 18.72 -31.87
CA ASP A 582 26.01 19.59 -31.20
C ASP A 582 26.83 20.42 -32.20
N GLY A 583 26.53 20.31 -33.50
CA GLY A 583 27.22 21.02 -34.58
C GLY A 583 28.59 20.44 -34.92
N ILE A 584 28.79 19.14 -34.69
CA ILE A 584 30.02 18.42 -35.06
C ILE A 584 29.80 17.66 -36.35
N TYR A 585 30.70 17.87 -37.31
CA TYR A 585 30.68 17.22 -38.61
C TYR A 585 31.15 15.76 -38.48
N SER A 586 30.25 14.84 -38.79
CA SER A 586 30.38 13.40 -38.52
C SER A 586 31.60 12.73 -39.15
N GLU A 587 32.13 13.24 -40.27
CA GLU A 587 33.26 12.61 -40.93
C GLU A 587 34.63 13.06 -40.44
N SER A 588 34.76 14.32 -40.00
CA SER A 588 36.04 14.89 -39.53
C SER A 588 36.13 15.00 -38.01
N GLY A 589 34.97 15.01 -37.32
CA GLY A 589 34.87 15.30 -35.89
C GLY A 589 35.11 16.77 -35.53
N ASP A 590 35.12 17.66 -36.52
CA ASP A 590 35.33 19.10 -36.36
C ASP A 590 34.01 19.88 -36.46
N ARG A 591 34.00 21.16 -36.09
CA ARG A 591 32.82 22.04 -36.22
C ARG A 591 32.53 22.51 -37.65
N PHE A 592 33.32 22.07 -38.63
CA PHE A 592 33.15 22.47 -40.03
C PHE A 592 33.17 21.25 -40.97
N ASP A 593 32.40 21.36 -42.05
CA ASP A 593 32.27 20.35 -43.10
C ASP A 593 33.49 20.31 -44.03
N ARG A 594 33.44 19.43 -45.04
CA ARG A 594 34.50 19.27 -46.05
C ARG A 594 34.81 20.56 -46.82
N ASP A 595 33.81 21.41 -46.99
CA ASP A 595 33.92 22.68 -47.71
C ASP A 595 34.26 23.85 -46.78
N GLY A 596 34.56 23.55 -45.51
CA GLY A 596 35.05 24.49 -44.52
C GLY A 596 33.96 25.30 -43.82
N PHE A 597 32.67 24.99 -43.98
CA PHE A 597 31.57 25.72 -43.35
C PHE A 597 31.08 25.06 -42.07
N ASP A 598 30.72 25.84 -41.04
CA ASP A 598 30.08 25.30 -39.84
C ASP A 598 28.59 25.02 -40.04
N GLN A 599 27.91 24.45 -39.05
CA GLN A 599 26.48 24.12 -39.13
C GLN A 599 25.59 25.34 -39.41
N LEU A 600 26.04 26.55 -39.07
CA LEU A 600 25.35 27.82 -39.37
C LEU A 600 25.71 28.40 -40.74
N GLY A 601 26.65 27.77 -41.47
CA GLY A 601 27.06 28.17 -42.80
C GLY A 601 28.19 29.19 -42.83
N ILE A 602 28.99 29.32 -41.76
CA ILE A 602 30.13 30.23 -41.66
C ILE A 602 31.43 29.49 -42.00
N HIS A 603 32.19 30.01 -42.96
CA HIS A 603 33.43 29.39 -43.43
C HIS A 603 34.60 29.65 -42.49
N ARG A 604 35.34 28.58 -42.16
CA ARG A 604 36.48 28.53 -41.24
C ARG A 604 37.52 29.61 -41.51
N ASP A 605 37.91 29.77 -42.77
CA ASP A 605 39.01 30.66 -43.15
C ASP A 605 38.60 32.12 -43.35
N THR A 606 37.36 32.38 -43.76
CA THR A 606 36.90 33.75 -44.03
C THR A 606 36.16 34.34 -42.84
N GLY A 607 35.68 33.53 -41.90
CA GLY A 607 34.82 33.94 -40.79
C GLY A 607 33.48 34.52 -41.24
N THR A 608 33.10 34.29 -42.49
CA THR A 608 31.86 34.79 -43.11
C THR A 608 31.12 33.64 -43.79
N GLU A 609 29.90 33.89 -44.24
CA GLU A 609 29.10 32.90 -44.97
C GLU A 609 29.64 32.52 -46.36
N TYR A 610 30.76 33.07 -46.82
CA TYR A 610 31.34 32.83 -48.15
C TYR A 610 32.71 32.13 -48.08
N ASN A 611 32.97 31.17 -48.98
CA ASN A 611 34.26 30.54 -49.17
C ASN A 611 35.25 31.43 -49.97
N GLY A 612 36.45 30.92 -50.22
CA GLY A 612 37.51 31.62 -50.96
C GLY A 612 37.17 31.96 -52.43
N GLU A 613 36.21 31.27 -53.03
CA GLU A 613 35.72 31.50 -54.40
C GLU A 613 34.48 32.40 -54.45
N GLY A 614 34.03 32.88 -53.28
CA GLY A 614 32.89 33.79 -53.17
C GLY A 614 31.54 33.09 -53.21
N TRP A 615 31.45 31.79 -52.95
CA TRP A 615 30.18 31.08 -52.84
C TRP A 615 29.85 30.80 -51.38
N THR A 616 28.58 30.94 -51.01
CA THR A 616 28.10 30.41 -49.73
C THR A 616 27.95 28.89 -49.80
N TYR A 617 27.81 28.24 -48.64
CA TYR A 617 27.45 26.82 -48.59
C TYR A 617 26.17 26.53 -49.41
N TYR A 618 25.22 27.45 -49.40
CA TYR A 618 23.96 27.33 -50.15
C TYR A 618 24.11 27.62 -51.65
N GLY A 619 25.33 27.85 -52.15
CA GLY A 619 25.57 28.14 -53.57
C GLY A 619 25.14 29.55 -53.97
N LEU A 620 25.10 30.52 -53.05
CA LEU A 620 24.90 31.94 -53.40
C LEU A 620 26.23 32.60 -53.73
N ASN A 621 26.31 33.24 -54.89
CA ASN A 621 27.50 33.96 -55.30
C ASN A 621 27.57 35.34 -54.64
N LYS A 622 28.73 35.67 -54.09
CA LYS A 622 29.00 36.94 -53.43
C LYS A 622 28.83 38.14 -54.36
N GLU A 623 29.09 38.01 -55.66
CA GLU A 623 28.98 39.10 -56.62
C GLU A 623 27.56 39.29 -57.17
N THR A 624 26.88 38.20 -57.55
CA THR A 624 25.52 38.29 -58.11
C THR A 624 24.44 38.30 -57.04
N GLN A 625 24.77 37.96 -55.79
CA GLN A 625 23.84 37.77 -54.68
C GLN A 625 22.71 36.78 -55.04
N GLY A 626 23.01 35.83 -55.94
CA GLY A 626 22.07 34.83 -56.44
C GLY A 626 22.77 33.50 -56.68
N TYR A 627 21.99 32.45 -56.98
CA TYR A 627 22.48 31.08 -57.11
C TYR A 627 23.25 30.79 -58.41
N TYR A 628 23.38 31.81 -59.27
CA TYR A 628 24.01 31.70 -60.57
C TYR A 628 25.10 32.75 -60.69
N ASP A 629 26.21 32.39 -61.30
CA ASP A 629 27.24 33.33 -61.65
C ASP A 629 26.79 34.24 -62.81
N ARG A 630 27.69 35.10 -63.31
CA ARG A 630 27.37 36.01 -64.41
C ARG A 630 27.00 35.30 -65.71
N ASP A 631 27.41 34.05 -65.88
CA ASP A 631 27.17 33.27 -67.09
C ASP A 631 25.85 32.47 -67.00
N GLY A 632 25.15 32.57 -65.85
CA GLY A 632 23.80 32.01 -65.66
C GLY A 632 23.80 30.55 -65.23
N TYR A 633 24.93 30.04 -64.73
CA TYR A 633 25.08 28.68 -64.23
C TYR A 633 25.31 28.69 -62.73
N ASP A 634 24.76 27.68 -62.05
CA ASP A 634 24.95 27.50 -60.63
C ASP A 634 26.35 26.95 -60.31
N VAL A 635 26.65 26.83 -59.02
CA VAL A 635 27.96 26.35 -58.51
C VAL A 635 28.35 24.96 -59.05
N VAL A 636 27.44 24.22 -59.69
CA VAL A 636 27.63 22.85 -60.22
C VAL A 636 27.55 22.80 -61.77
N GLY A 637 27.18 23.90 -62.43
CA GLY A 637 27.18 24.03 -63.89
C GLY A 637 25.82 23.82 -64.60
N TYR A 638 24.70 23.97 -63.90
CA TYR A 638 23.34 23.85 -64.46
C TYR A 638 22.64 25.21 -64.56
N ASP A 639 21.73 25.34 -65.53
CA ASP A 639 20.96 26.58 -65.72
C ASP A 639 19.83 26.73 -64.68
N SER A 640 19.16 27.88 -64.70
CA SER A 640 18.06 28.15 -63.76
C SER A 640 16.82 27.26 -63.87
N ALA A 641 16.76 26.40 -64.90
CA ALA A 641 15.74 25.38 -65.03
C ALA A 641 16.23 23.99 -64.57
N GLY A 642 17.48 23.88 -64.09
CA GLY A 642 18.10 22.64 -63.63
C GLY A 642 18.50 21.71 -64.78
N TYR A 643 18.63 22.25 -65.99
CA TYR A 643 19.00 21.48 -67.17
C TYR A 643 20.43 21.77 -67.56
N ASP A 644 21.12 20.71 -67.95
CA ASP A 644 22.38 20.84 -68.63
C ASP A 644 22.16 21.51 -70.01
N PRO A 645 23.23 21.91 -70.71
CA PRO A 645 23.11 22.50 -72.04
C PRO A 645 22.42 21.59 -73.10
N MET A 646 22.14 20.31 -72.79
CA MET A 646 21.44 19.36 -73.66
C MET A 646 19.94 19.19 -73.32
N GLY A 647 19.42 19.91 -72.32
CA GLY A 647 18.01 19.89 -71.95
C GLY A 647 17.59 18.65 -71.14
N TYR A 648 18.56 18.01 -70.48
CA TYR A 648 18.31 16.97 -69.50
C TYR A 648 18.78 17.45 -68.13
N ASP A 649 17.99 17.14 -67.12
CA ASP A 649 18.45 17.40 -65.77
C ASP A 649 19.55 16.41 -65.37
N SER A 650 20.13 16.64 -64.21
CA SER A 650 21.23 15.86 -63.64
C SER A 650 20.95 14.36 -63.52
N GLU A 651 19.71 13.89 -63.69
CA GLU A 651 19.31 12.49 -63.64
C GLU A 651 18.96 11.89 -65.02
N GLY A 652 19.06 12.65 -66.10
CA GLY A 652 18.84 12.17 -67.46
C GLY A 652 17.37 12.13 -67.91
N TYR A 653 16.49 12.89 -67.24
CA TYR A 653 15.08 13.01 -67.60
C TYR A 653 14.80 14.33 -68.31
N ASN A 654 13.78 14.32 -69.17
CA ASN A 654 13.30 15.53 -69.83
C ASN A 654 12.21 16.23 -69.00
N ARG A 655 11.81 17.44 -69.42
CA ARG A 655 10.77 18.26 -68.77
C ARG A 655 9.41 17.60 -68.56
N LYS A 656 9.11 16.48 -69.23
CA LYS A 656 7.86 15.72 -69.05
C LYS A 656 8.01 14.53 -68.09
N GLY A 657 9.17 14.41 -67.42
CA GLY A 657 9.44 13.35 -66.47
C GLY A 657 9.59 11.97 -67.12
N TRP A 658 10.05 11.92 -68.38
CA TRP A 658 10.34 10.66 -69.05
C TRP A 658 11.83 10.54 -69.30
N SER A 659 12.36 9.36 -68.97
CA SER A 659 13.72 9.02 -69.36
C SER A 659 13.79 8.87 -70.87
N ARG A 660 15.02 8.87 -71.41
CA ARG A 660 15.25 8.62 -72.84
C ARG A 660 14.68 7.27 -73.32
N ASP A 661 14.44 6.33 -72.41
CA ASP A 661 13.92 4.98 -72.68
C ASP A 661 12.41 4.82 -72.41
N GLY A 662 11.68 5.92 -72.17
CA GLY A 662 10.22 5.88 -71.97
C GLY A 662 9.80 5.33 -70.61
N ILE A 663 10.66 5.50 -69.60
CA ILE A 663 10.37 5.16 -68.20
C ILE A 663 9.93 6.44 -67.48
N SER A 664 8.80 6.37 -66.77
CA SER A 664 8.29 7.51 -66.00
C SER A 664 9.19 7.74 -64.80
N ARG A 665 9.63 8.98 -64.63
CA ARG A 665 10.39 9.44 -63.46
C ARG A 665 9.62 9.18 -62.17
N GLU A 666 8.30 9.33 -62.20
CA GLU A 666 7.46 9.23 -61.01
C GLU A 666 7.27 7.79 -60.50
N THR A 667 7.39 6.78 -61.37
CA THR A 667 7.14 5.38 -60.95
C THR A 667 8.31 4.43 -61.19
N GLY A 668 9.31 4.85 -61.97
CA GLY A 668 10.37 3.96 -62.45
C GLY A 668 9.87 2.85 -63.39
N GLY A 669 8.61 2.91 -63.82
CA GLY A 669 7.96 1.93 -64.70
C GLY A 669 7.44 2.54 -66.00
N LYS A 670 6.68 1.75 -66.77
CA LYS A 670 6.10 2.20 -68.06
C LYS A 670 4.85 3.08 -67.91
N THR A 671 4.39 3.35 -66.69
CA THR A 671 3.13 4.06 -66.39
C THR A 671 3.32 5.10 -65.30
N ASN A 672 2.55 6.17 -65.27
CA ASN A 672 2.54 7.16 -64.19
C ASN A 672 1.78 6.66 -62.94
N LEU A 673 1.76 7.46 -61.87
CA LEU A 673 1.14 7.13 -60.57
C LEU A 673 -0.37 6.85 -60.65
N ARG A 674 -1.03 7.35 -61.69
CA ARG A 674 -2.47 7.13 -61.94
C ARG A 674 -2.75 5.89 -62.80
N GLY A 675 -1.70 5.10 -63.09
CA GLY A 675 -1.80 3.87 -63.87
C GLY A 675 -1.94 4.11 -65.37
N PHE A 676 -1.49 5.24 -65.90
CA PHE A 676 -1.52 5.56 -67.33
C PHE A 676 -0.13 5.46 -67.96
N ASP A 677 -0.02 4.85 -69.15
CA ASP A 677 1.26 4.73 -69.85
C ASP A 677 1.75 6.05 -70.50
N VAL A 678 2.94 6.03 -71.13
CA VAL A 678 3.52 7.20 -71.85
C VAL A 678 2.60 7.78 -72.93
N ASN A 679 1.61 7.01 -73.38
CA ASN A 679 0.61 7.41 -74.38
C ASN A 679 -0.73 7.85 -73.76
N GLY A 680 -0.89 7.75 -72.44
CA GLY A 680 -2.08 8.19 -71.70
C GLY A 680 -3.22 7.17 -71.65
N LEU A 681 -2.95 5.86 -71.66
CA LEU A 681 -3.96 4.80 -71.49
C LEU A 681 -3.88 4.13 -70.11
N ASN A 682 -5.02 3.99 -69.43
CA ASN A 682 -5.11 3.35 -68.12
C ASN A 682 -4.92 1.83 -68.25
N ILE A 683 -4.06 1.26 -67.41
CA ILE A 683 -3.70 -0.16 -67.49
C ILE A 683 -4.82 -1.12 -67.10
N GLN A 684 -5.76 -0.74 -66.22
CA GLN A 684 -6.82 -1.62 -65.74
C GLN A 684 -8.03 -1.59 -66.69
N THR A 685 -8.44 -0.41 -67.12
CA THR A 685 -9.61 -0.27 -68.01
C THR A 685 -9.25 -0.34 -69.50
N GLN A 686 -7.96 -0.30 -69.84
CA GLN A 686 -7.44 -0.20 -71.21
C GLN A 686 -8.05 0.98 -72.00
N SER A 687 -8.46 2.04 -71.28
CA SER A 687 -9.12 3.20 -71.84
C SER A 687 -8.47 4.50 -71.35
N ARG A 688 -8.93 5.64 -71.86
CA ARG A 688 -8.46 6.96 -71.38
C ARG A 688 -8.96 7.32 -69.98
N TYR A 689 -9.74 6.46 -69.30
CA TYR A 689 -10.36 6.75 -68.01
C TYR A 689 -10.18 5.60 -67.01
N ASP A 690 -10.07 5.89 -65.72
CA ASP A 690 -10.02 4.90 -64.63
C ASP A 690 -11.41 4.32 -64.26
N GLU A 691 -11.47 3.46 -63.24
CA GLU A 691 -12.71 2.82 -62.75
C GLU A 691 -13.76 3.82 -62.20
N ARG A 692 -13.31 4.99 -61.74
CA ARG A 692 -14.16 6.09 -61.27
C ARG A 692 -14.50 7.09 -62.40
N GLY A 693 -13.98 6.85 -63.59
CA GLY A 693 -14.21 7.62 -64.80
C GLY A 693 -13.27 8.81 -64.99
N PHE A 694 -12.14 8.93 -64.29
CA PHE A 694 -11.19 10.03 -64.43
C PHE A 694 -10.07 9.75 -65.44
N ASP A 695 -9.68 10.73 -66.24
CA ASP A 695 -8.53 10.61 -67.15
C ASP A 695 -7.18 10.82 -66.45
N ALA A 696 -6.08 10.69 -67.20
CA ALA A 696 -4.71 10.85 -66.67
C ALA A 696 -4.48 12.22 -66.01
N GLU A 697 -5.22 13.25 -66.43
CA GLU A 697 -5.14 14.62 -65.91
C GLU A 697 -6.09 14.86 -64.73
N GLY A 698 -6.99 13.92 -64.46
CA GLY A 698 -7.91 13.90 -63.32
C GLY A 698 -9.28 14.52 -63.64
N TYR A 699 -9.72 14.51 -64.89
CA TYR A 699 -11.05 14.96 -65.31
C TYR A 699 -12.01 13.79 -65.48
N ASN A 700 -13.19 13.89 -64.86
CA ASN A 700 -14.22 12.85 -64.91
C ASN A 700 -14.95 12.84 -66.25
N LYS A 701 -15.11 11.67 -66.84
CA LYS A 701 -15.77 11.42 -68.12
C LYS A 701 -17.22 11.91 -68.16
N VAL A 702 -17.94 11.83 -67.04
CA VAL A 702 -19.37 12.19 -67.00
C VAL A 702 -19.56 13.67 -66.72
N THR A 703 -18.86 14.22 -65.73
CA THR A 703 -19.06 15.63 -65.35
C THR A 703 -18.21 16.60 -66.16
N GLY A 704 -17.14 16.12 -66.83
CA GLY A 704 -16.14 16.94 -67.50
C GLY A 704 -15.30 17.81 -66.55
N THR A 705 -15.42 17.58 -65.24
CA THR A 705 -14.73 18.35 -64.20
C THR A 705 -13.81 17.45 -63.38
N ARG A 706 -13.03 18.02 -62.48
CA ARG A 706 -12.21 17.26 -61.53
C ARG A 706 -13.02 16.50 -60.47
N PHE A 707 -14.35 16.48 -60.54
CA PHE A 707 -15.24 15.87 -59.54
C PHE A 707 -16.20 14.88 -60.18
N ASP A 708 -16.54 13.80 -59.48
CA ASP A 708 -17.57 12.84 -59.89
C ASP A 708 -18.99 13.38 -59.66
N GLU A 709 -20.01 12.59 -60.00
CA GLU A 709 -21.43 12.96 -59.82
C GLU A 709 -21.82 13.21 -58.34
N ARG A 710 -21.10 12.59 -57.40
CA ARG A 710 -21.27 12.79 -55.96
C ARG A 710 -20.45 13.99 -55.45
N GLY A 711 -19.78 14.71 -56.35
CA GLY A 711 -19.01 15.89 -56.04
C GLY A 711 -17.60 15.60 -55.52
N TRP A 712 -17.07 14.38 -55.67
CA TRP A 712 -15.75 14.02 -55.13
C TRP A 712 -14.65 13.99 -56.20
N SER A 713 -13.48 14.55 -55.90
CA SER A 713 -12.32 14.46 -56.77
C SER A 713 -11.71 13.05 -56.76
N VAL A 714 -10.79 12.79 -57.68
CA VAL A 714 -10.05 11.52 -57.68
C VAL A 714 -9.27 11.33 -56.36
N GLU A 715 -8.79 12.42 -55.75
CA GLU A 715 -8.13 12.45 -54.44
C GLU A 715 -9.11 12.40 -53.24
N GLY A 716 -10.43 12.38 -53.46
CA GLY A 716 -11.41 12.30 -52.39
C GLY A 716 -11.74 13.65 -51.74
N ILE A 717 -11.56 14.77 -52.44
CA ILE A 717 -11.97 16.11 -51.98
C ILE A 717 -13.37 16.44 -52.49
N HIS A 718 -14.27 16.88 -51.61
CA HIS A 718 -15.62 17.25 -51.98
C HIS A 718 -15.69 18.67 -52.54
N ARG A 719 -16.35 18.83 -53.70
CA ARG A 719 -16.44 20.06 -54.49
C ARG A 719 -16.95 21.27 -53.70
N VAL A 720 -17.91 21.05 -52.80
CA VAL A 720 -18.56 22.16 -52.10
C VAL A 720 -17.76 22.63 -50.89
N THR A 721 -17.20 21.70 -50.12
CA THR A 721 -16.47 22.01 -48.88
C THR A 721 -15.00 22.30 -49.14
N GLY A 722 -14.46 21.84 -50.28
CA GLY A 722 -13.03 21.91 -50.60
C GLY A 722 -12.17 21.05 -49.67
N ARG A 723 -12.78 20.12 -48.93
CA ARG A 723 -12.14 19.24 -47.95
C ARG A 723 -12.49 17.79 -48.24
N GLU A 724 -11.83 16.87 -47.53
CA GLU A 724 -12.13 15.44 -47.58
C GLU A 724 -13.50 15.07 -46.99
N TYR A 725 -14.25 16.03 -46.45
CA TYR A 725 -15.57 15.83 -45.86
C TYR A 725 -16.64 16.62 -46.62
N ASN A 726 -17.81 16.05 -46.86
CA ASN A 726 -18.95 16.75 -47.44
C ASN A 726 -19.67 17.64 -46.40
N GLU A 727 -20.76 18.30 -46.81
CA GLU A 727 -21.56 19.15 -45.89
C GLU A 727 -22.17 18.39 -44.71
N GLY A 728 -22.33 17.07 -44.83
CA GLY A 728 -22.75 16.19 -43.74
C GLY A 728 -21.62 15.79 -42.79
N SER A 729 -20.42 16.35 -42.94
CA SER A 729 -19.21 15.95 -42.22
C SER A 729 -18.81 14.49 -42.47
N TRP A 730 -19.03 13.96 -43.69
CA TRP A 730 -18.65 12.59 -44.06
C TRP A 730 -17.64 12.57 -45.21
N THR A 731 -16.63 11.70 -45.12
CA THR A 731 -15.73 11.46 -46.25
C THR A 731 -16.37 10.64 -47.35
N TYR A 732 -15.71 10.57 -48.52
CA TYR A 732 -16.11 9.66 -49.61
C TYR A 732 -16.26 8.21 -49.13
N TYR A 733 -15.40 7.79 -48.19
CA TYR A 733 -15.39 6.45 -47.61
C TYR A 733 -16.39 6.27 -46.45
N GLY A 734 -17.11 7.33 -46.05
CA GLY A 734 -18.15 7.26 -45.01
C GLY A 734 -17.63 7.44 -43.57
N LEU A 735 -16.47 8.06 -43.36
CA LEU A 735 -15.97 8.44 -42.03
C LEU A 735 -16.51 9.81 -41.60
N ASN A 736 -16.96 9.94 -40.36
CA ASN A 736 -17.48 11.19 -39.83
C ASN A 736 -16.36 12.09 -39.28
N GLU A 737 -16.41 13.38 -39.58
CA GLU A 737 -15.42 14.38 -39.18
C GLU A 737 -15.29 14.51 -37.65
N LYS A 738 -16.41 14.42 -36.91
CA LYS A 738 -16.40 14.67 -35.46
C LYS A 738 -16.03 13.45 -34.64
N THR A 739 -16.47 12.27 -35.03
CA THR A 739 -16.23 11.03 -34.28
C THR A 739 -15.00 10.29 -34.78
N GLN A 740 -14.50 10.63 -35.98
CA GLN A 740 -13.45 9.88 -36.68
C GLN A 740 -13.81 8.38 -36.81
N ASP A 741 -15.11 8.10 -36.93
CA ASP A 741 -15.69 6.76 -37.05
C ASP A 741 -16.80 6.78 -38.10
N TYR A 742 -17.29 5.61 -38.52
CA TYR A 742 -18.39 5.45 -39.47
C TYR A 742 -19.76 5.83 -38.89
N TYR A 743 -19.82 6.47 -37.71
CA TYR A 743 -21.03 6.85 -36.99
C TYR A 743 -20.91 8.28 -36.44
N ASP A 744 -21.95 9.09 -36.59
CA ASP A 744 -22.01 10.47 -36.07
C ASP A 744 -22.10 10.50 -34.53
N VAL A 745 -22.11 11.71 -33.96
CA VAL A 745 -22.21 11.94 -32.51
C VAL A 745 -23.52 11.38 -31.93
N SER A 746 -24.56 11.21 -32.75
CA SER A 746 -25.83 10.58 -32.36
C SER A 746 -25.80 9.06 -32.51
N GLY A 747 -24.67 8.49 -32.95
CA GLY A 747 -24.45 7.06 -33.12
C GLY A 747 -24.92 6.50 -34.46
N TYR A 748 -25.18 7.32 -35.49
CA TYR A 748 -25.72 6.89 -36.79
C TYR A 748 -24.74 7.10 -37.95
N SER A 749 -24.68 6.16 -38.89
CA SER A 749 -23.83 6.24 -40.08
C SER A 749 -24.26 7.33 -41.07
N ALA A 750 -23.44 7.59 -42.08
CA ALA A 750 -23.79 8.47 -43.21
C ALA A 750 -25.12 8.08 -43.88
N GLU A 751 -25.44 6.79 -43.82
CA GLU A 751 -26.68 6.20 -44.34
C GLU A 751 -27.86 6.23 -43.34
N GLY A 752 -27.63 6.70 -42.11
CA GLY A 752 -28.67 6.90 -41.10
C GLY A 752 -28.99 5.71 -40.21
N TYR A 753 -28.07 4.75 -40.07
CA TYR A 753 -28.24 3.54 -39.24
C TYR A 753 -27.28 3.53 -38.05
N ASN A 754 -27.75 3.10 -36.89
CA ASN A 754 -26.92 3.00 -35.71
C ASN A 754 -25.95 1.81 -35.78
N ARG A 755 -25.08 1.68 -34.77
CA ARG A 755 -24.12 0.55 -34.67
C ARG A 755 -24.77 -0.83 -34.67
N GLU A 756 -26.02 -0.91 -34.25
CA GLU A 756 -26.82 -2.15 -34.23
C GLU A 756 -27.55 -2.39 -35.56
N GLY A 757 -27.40 -1.50 -36.54
CA GLY A 757 -28.00 -1.62 -37.87
C GLY A 757 -29.43 -1.08 -37.99
N TYR A 758 -29.94 -0.37 -36.98
CA TYR A 758 -31.29 0.20 -36.95
C TYR A 758 -31.31 1.68 -37.32
N ASP A 759 -32.31 2.07 -38.11
CA ASP A 759 -32.59 3.45 -38.44
C ASP A 759 -33.09 4.23 -37.20
N ARG A 760 -33.24 5.55 -37.35
CA ARG A 760 -33.74 6.42 -36.27
C ARG A 760 -35.17 6.09 -35.81
N ARG A 761 -35.88 5.20 -36.49
CA ARG A 761 -37.24 4.72 -36.16
C ARG A 761 -37.22 3.33 -35.51
N GLY A 762 -36.02 2.78 -35.27
CA GLY A 762 -35.82 1.49 -34.62
C GLY A 762 -36.03 0.29 -35.54
N TYR A 763 -35.91 0.47 -36.86
CA TYR A 763 -36.02 -0.61 -37.86
C TYR A 763 -34.69 -0.87 -38.55
N ASP A 764 -34.34 -2.13 -38.72
CA ASP A 764 -33.16 -2.53 -39.49
C ASP A 764 -33.32 -2.21 -40.99
N ARG A 765 -32.26 -2.43 -41.78
CA ARG A 765 -32.29 -2.25 -43.25
C ARG A 765 -33.37 -3.07 -43.96
N ASP A 766 -33.86 -4.14 -43.31
CA ASP A 766 -34.90 -5.03 -43.82
C ASP A 766 -36.32 -4.63 -43.35
N GLY A 767 -36.43 -3.59 -42.51
CA GLY A 767 -37.69 -3.04 -42.01
C GLY A 767 -38.28 -3.76 -40.80
N TYR A 768 -37.46 -4.45 -40.00
CA TYR A 768 -37.84 -5.14 -38.76
C TYR A 768 -37.32 -4.40 -37.53
N ASN A 769 -38.15 -4.32 -36.49
CA ASN A 769 -37.75 -3.70 -35.22
C ASN A 769 -36.89 -4.64 -34.38
N ASN A 770 -36.39 -4.13 -33.24
CA ASN A 770 -35.55 -4.92 -32.32
C ASN A 770 -36.24 -6.20 -31.78
N ASP A 771 -37.57 -6.24 -31.76
CA ASP A 771 -38.33 -7.45 -31.39
C ASP A 771 -38.43 -8.47 -32.54
N GLY A 772 -37.83 -8.19 -33.70
CA GLY A 772 -37.86 -9.03 -34.90
C GLY A 772 -39.13 -8.92 -35.73
N TYR A 773 -39.97 -7.89 -35.50
CA TYR A 773 -41.24 -7.69 -36.20
C TYR A 773 -41.19 -6.50 -37.17
N ASN A 774 -41.74 -6.69 -38.36
CA ASN A 774 -41.91 -5.59 -39.30
C ASN A 774 -43.00 -4.62 -38.82
N LYS A 775 -43.12 -3.47 -39.49
CA LYS A 775 -44.16 -2.45 -39.21
C LYS A 775 -45.61 -2.97 -39.25
N TYR A 776 -45.84 -4.18 -39.76
CA TYR A 776 -47.15 -4.84 -39.79
C TYR A 776 -47.35 -5.86 -38.67
N GLY A 777 -46.39 -6.00 -37.75
CA GLY A 777 -46.48 -6.89 -36.59
C GLY A 777 -46.19 -8.37 -36.90
N TYR A 778 -45.48 -8.67 -38.00
CA TYR A 778 -45.08 -10.03 -38.38
C TYR A 778 -43.57 -10.21 -38.27
N ASP A 779 -43.16 -11.37 -37.74
CA ASP A 779 -41.76 -11.78 -37.70
C ASP A 779 -41.22 -12.02 -39.12
N ARG A 780 -39.90 -12.25 -39.23
CA ARG A 780 -39.23 -12.55 -40.51
C ARG A 780 -39.76 -13.82 -41.20
N GLU A 781 -40.47 -14.68 -40.46
CA GLU A 781 -41.12 -15.90 -40.96
C GLU A 781 -42.59 -15.66 -41.37
N GLY A 782 -43.11 -14.44 -41.20
CA GLY A 782 -44.46 -14.06 -41.59
C GLY A 782 -45.55 -14.41 -40.56
N TYR A 783 -45.18 -14.66 -39.29
CA TYR A 783 -46.09 -14.93 -38.18
C TYR A 783 -46.24 -13.72 -37.26
N SER A 784 -47.46 -13.44 -36.83
CA SER A 784 -47.73 -12.40 -35.83
C SER A 784 -47.21 -12.81 -34.45
N ARG A 785 -47.11 -11.86 -33.52
CA ARG A 785 -46.83 -12.12 -32.09
C ARG A 785 -47.70 -13.21 -31.46
N SER A 786 -48.91 -13.39 -31.99
CA SER A 786 -49.85 -14.42 -31.53
C SER A 786 -49.64 -15.80 -32.17
N GLY A 787 -48.57 -15.98 -32.95
CA GLY A 787 -48.21 -17.23 -33.63
C GLY A 787 -48.98 -17.50 -34.92
N TRP A 788 -49.74 -16.55 -35.46
CA TRP A 788 -50.55 -16.76 -36.67
C TRP A 788 -49.96 -16.06 -37.88
N ASN A 789 -49.84 -16.76 -39.01
CA ASN A 789 -49.47 -16.12 -40.27
C ASN A 789 -50.68 -15.47 -40.95
N ARG A 790 -50.42 -14.70 -42.02
CA ARG A 790 -51.47 -14.01 -42.80
C ARG A 790 -52.54 -14.93 -43.41
N ARG A 791 -52.30 -16.24 -43.47
CA ARG A 791 -53.24 -17.27 -43.96
C ARG A 791 -54.06 -17.90 -42.84
N GLY A 792 -53.90 -17.46 -41.58
CA GLY A 792 -54.59 -18.02 -40.43
C GLY A 792 -54.07 -19.41 -40.05
N ILE A 793 -52.80 -19.70 -40.32
CA ILE A 793 -52.12 -20.92 -39.88
C ILE A 793 -51.30 -20.61 -38.63
N PHE A 794 -51.41 -21.46 -37.62
CA PHE A 794 -50.70 -21.35 -36.35
C PHE A 794 -49.30 -21.96 -36.47
N LYS A 795 -48.28 -21.19 -36.08
CA LYS A 795 -46.84 -21.48 -36.24
C LYS A 795 -46.46 -22.86 -35.73
N PHE A 796 -47.03 -23.26 -34.59
CA PHE A 796 -46.60 -24.46 -33.87
C PHE A 796 -47.32 -25.75 -34.28
N THR A 797 -48.55 -25.66 -34.80
CA THR A 797 -49.30 -26.83 -35.29
C THR A 797 -49.21 -26.99 -36.81
N GLY A 798 -48.92 -25.91 -37.54
CA GLY A 798 -49.04 -25.89 -39.00
C GLY A 798 -50.49 -25.98 -39.50
N GLU A 799 -51.47 -25.94 -38.59
CA GLU A 799 -52.90 -26.03 -38.88
C GLU A 799 -53.60 -24.67 -38.75
N LYS A 800 -54.87 -24.61 -39.17
CA LYS A 800 -55.76 -23.45 -38.94
C LYS A 800 -56.23 -23.29 -37.49
N TYR A 801 -55.80 -24.18 -36.59
CA TYR A 801 -56.21 -24.24 -35.20
C TYR A 801 -54.98 -24.28 -34.29
N ASP A 802 -55.07 -23.65 -33.12
CA ASP A 802 -54.07 -23.79 -32.06
C ASP A 802 -54.17 -25.16 -31.35
N PHE A 803 -53.30 -25.39 -30.37
CA PHE A 803 -53.26 -26.65 -29.62
C PHE A 803 -54.56 -27.00 -28.89
N TYR A 804 -55.41 -26.01 -28.64
CA TYR A 804 -56.69 -26.19 -27.97
C TYR A 804 -57.86 -26.24 -28.96
N GLY A 805 -57.56 -26.37 -30.26
CA GLY A 805 -58.57 -26.48 -31.30
C GLY A 805 -59.22 -25.16 -31.69
N PHE A 806 -58.70 -23.98 -31.31
CA PHE A 806 -59.28 -22.68 -31.67
C PHE A 806 -58.62 -22.07 -32.90
N ASP A 807 -59.43 -21.54 -33.83
CA ASP A 807 -58.94 -20.80 -35.00
C ASP A 807 -58.47 -19.38 -34.65
N VAL A 808 -57.93 -18.66 -35.64
CA VAL A 808 -57.50 -17.26 -35.48
C VAL A 808 -58.63 -16.31 -35.04
N ARG A 809 -59.89 -16.67 -35.27
CA ARG A 809 -61.09 -15.92 -34.84
C ARG A 809 -61.59 -16.34 -33.45
N GLY A 810 -60.97 -17.36 -32.86
CA GLY A 810 -61.30 -17.89 -31.55
C GLY A 810 -62.46 -18.89 -31.55
N ASN A 811 -62.78 -19.53 -32.68
CA ASN A 811 -63.80 -20.58 -32.76
C ASN A 811 -63.18 -21.98 -32.63
N HIS A 812 -63.77 -22.84 -31.81
CA HIS A 812 -63.30 -24.21 -31.59
C HIS A 812 -63.67 -25.13 -32.76
N LYS A 813 -62.74 -25.99 -33.18
CA LYS A 813 -62.85 -26.93 -34.32
C LYS A 813 -64.04 -27.88 -34.16
N GLY A 814 -64.35 -28.32 -32.94
CA GLY A 814 -65.47 -29.22 -32.65
C GLY A 814 -66.82 -28.52 -32.56
N THR A 815 -66.93 -27.48 -31.72
CA THR A 815 -68.23 -26.85 -31.40
C THR A 815 -68.62 -25.74 -32.36
N HIS A 816 -67.68 -25.24 -33.17
CA HIS A 816 -67.85 -24.08 -34.06
C HIS A 816 -68.29 -22.80 -33.31
N THR A 817 -68.10 -22.76 -31.99
CA THR A 817 -68.39 -21.62 -31.11
C THR A 817 -67.10 -21.10 -30.48
N ARG A 818 -67.18 -20.01 -29.71
CA ARG A 818 -66.01 -19.47 -28.97
C ARG A 818 -65.57 -20.33 -27.78
N TYR A 819 -66.19 -21.48 -27.56
CA TYR A 819 -65.95 -22.35 -26.40
C TYR A 819 -65.74 -23.78 -26.87
N ASP A 820 -64.88 -24.53 -26.20
CA ASP A 820 -64.70 -25.96 -26.42
C ASP A 820 -65.91 -26.79 -25.91
N GLU A 821 -65.81 -28.11 -26.00
CA GLU A 821 -66.87 -29.04 -25.58
C GLU A 821 -67.17 -28.98 -24.08
N TYR A 822 -66.22 -28.47 -23.29
CA TYR A 822 -66.32 -28.29 -21.83
C TYR A 822 -66.70 -26.86 -21.43
N GLY A 823 -66.99 -26.00 -22.42
CA GLY A 823 -67.44 -24.63 -22.22
C GLY A 823 -66.31 -23.65 -21.93
N PHE A 824 -65.03 -23.97 -22.16
CA PHE A 824 -63.92 -23.00 -22.00
C PHE A 824 -63.61 -22.29 -23.31
N ASN A 825 -63.37 -20.99 -23.25
CA ASN A 825 -62.89 -20.25 -24.41
C ASN A 825 -61.39 -20.44 -24.63
N ARG A 826 -60.86 -19.85 -25.71
CA ARG A 826 -59.42 -19.88 -26.03
C ARG A 826 -58.50 -19.44 -24.87
N ALA A 827 -58.97 -18.54 -24.01
CA ALA A 827 -58.25 -18.06 -22.83
C ALA A 827 -58.41 -18.96 -21.59
N GLY A 828 -59.11 -20.09 -21.70
CA GLY A 828 -59.38 -21.01 -20.59
C GLY A 828 -60.46 -20.52 -19.64
N ILE A 829 -61.36 -19.61 -20.06
CA ILE A 829 -62.46 -19.10 -19.23
C ILE A 829 -63.75 -19.83 -19.57
N ASN A 830 -64.40 -20.40 -18.56
CA ASN A 830 -65.64 -21.14 -18.70
C ASN A 830 -66.84 -20.21 -18.95
N ILE A 831 -67.71 -20.61 -19.87
CA ILE A 831 -68.88 -19.84 -20.30
C ILE A 831 -69.88 -19.63 -19.17
N GLU A 832 -70.03 -20.60 -18.26
CA GLU A 832 -71.01 -20.55 -17.19
C GLU A 832 -70.48 -19.79 -15.97
N THR A 833 -69.30 -20.14 -15.48
CA THR A 833 -68.76 -19.56 -14.23
C THR A 833 -68.11 -18.20 -14.44
N LYS A 834 -67.75 -17.86 -15.69
CA LYS A 834 -66.90 -16.71 -16.04
C LYS A 834 -65.53 -16.72 -15.35
N THR A 835 -65.08 -17.89 -14.87
CA THR A 835 -63.75 -18.09 -14.26
C THR A 835 -62.95 -19.11 -15.05
N LYS A 836 -61.69 -19.34 -14.65
CA LYS A 836 -60.85 -20.39 -15.22
C LYS A 836 -61.33 -21.82 -14.92
N TYR A 837 -62.34 -21.98 -14.07
CA TYR A 837 -62.83 -23.28 -13.61
C TYR A 837 -64.29 -23.48 -14.06
N ASN A 838 -64.69 -24.70 -14.42
CA ASN A 838 -66.09 -25.06 -14.67
C ASN A 838 -66.88 -25.09 -13.34
N ARG A 839 -68.18 -25.43 -13.39
CA ARG A 839 -69.02 -25.52 -12.17
C ARG A 839 -68.53 -26.57 -11.18
N GLU A 840 -67.81 -27.58 -11.64
CA GLU A 840 -67.24 -28.65 -10.83
C GLU A 840 -65.89 -28.25 -10.20
N GLY A 841 -65.36 -27.08 -10.55
CA GLY A 841 -64.15 -26.51 -9.95
C GLY A 841 -62.86 -26.87 -10.68
N TYR A 842 -62.94 -27.48 -11.86
CA TYR A 842 -61.78 -27.88 -12.68
C TYR A 842 -61.52 -26.90 -13.82
N ASP A 843 -60.27 -26.63 -14.15
CA ASP A 843 -59.87 -25.83 -15.30
C ASP A 843 -59.95 -26.62 -16.61
N ARG A 844 -59.62 -25.97 -17.73
CA ARG A 844 -59.68 -26.58 -19.07
C ARG A 844 -58.81 -27.83 -19.21
N ASP A 845 -57.80 -27.99 -18.36
CA ASP A 845 -56.89 -29.12 -18.38
C ASP A 845 -57.31 -30.21 -17.36
N GLY A 846 -58.46 -30.03 -16.69
CA GLY A 846 -59.06 -30.97 -15.75
C GLY A 846 -58.51 -30.87 -14.33
N LEU A 847 -57.95 -29.71 -13.94
CA LEU A 847 -57.29 -29.50 -12.64
C LEU A 847 -58.10 -28.60 -11.70
N ASP A 848 -58.24 -28.99 -10.44
CA ASP A 848 -58.90 -28.16 -9.44
C ASP A 848 -58.03 -26.95 -9.02
N ARG A 849 -58.56 -26.08 -8.15
CA ARG A 849 -57.83 -24.91 -7.62
C ARG A 849 -56.53 -25.25 -6.89
N SER A 850 -56.33 -26.52 -6.52
CA SER A 850 -55.13 -27.04 -5.87
C SER A 850 -54.23 -27.84 -6.83
N GLY A 851 -54.57 -27.90 -8.12
CA GLY A 851 -53.81 -28.60 -9.15
C GLY A 851 -54.02 -30.12 -9.19
N ARG A 852 -55.13 -30.65 -8.65
CA ARG A 852 -55.44 -32.09 -8.67
C ARG A 852 -56.40 -32.44 -9.80
N ARG A 853 -56.19 -33.57 -10.46
CA ARG A 853 -57.06 -34.05 -11.56
C ARG A 853 -58.36 -34.66 -11.04
N GLU A 854 -59.41 -34.49 -11.82
CA GLU A 854 -60.74 -35.08 -11.63
C GLU A 854 -60.68 -36.62 -11.69
N ASN A 855 -60.27 -37.26 -10.58
CA ASN A 855 -60.50 -38.65 -10.13
C ASN A 855 -59.35 -39.18 -9.26
N THR A 856 -59.34 -38.79 -7.99
CA THR A 856 -58.66 -39.55 -6.92
C THR A 856 -59.60 -39.66 -5.72
N THR A 857 -60.35 -40.76 -5.67
CA THR A 857 -61.16 -41.20 -4.52
C THR A 857 -60.29 -41.80 -3.40
N GLU A 858 -60.80 -41.67 -2.18
CA GLU A 858 -60.25 -42.03 -0.86
C GLU A 858 -59.63 -43.45 -0.69
N ASN A 859 -58.80 -43.54 0.36
CA ASN A 859 -58.35 -44.72 1.12
C ASN A 859 -56.97 -45.33 0.82
N SER A 860 -55.93 -44.82 1.49
CA SER A 860 -54.94 -45.68 2.19
C SER A 860 -54.12 -44.90 3.24
N VAL A 861 -54.56 -45.09 4.48
CA VAL A 861 -53.87 -45.12 5.78
C VAL A 861 -52.32 -45.16 5.81
N ASN A 862 -51.75 -44.36 6.72
CA ASN A 862 -50.45 -44.47 7.43
C ASN A 862 -49.14 -44.66 6.65
N SER A 863 -48.34 -43.60 6.59
CA SER A 863 -46.90 -43.66 6.91
C SER A 863 -46.36 -42.25 7.19
N LEU A 864 -45.81 -42.05 8.39
CA LEU A 864 -44.98 -40.90 8.79
C LEU A 864 -43.89 -40.58 7.76
N SER A 865 -43.45 -39.32 7.72
CA SER A 865 -42.09 -38.85 7.35
C SER A 865 -41.46 -39.42 6.07
N ALA A 866 -41.23 -38.58 5.03
CA ALA A 866 -40.12 -38.70 4.04
C ALA A 866 -40.37 -38.06 2.64
N ALA A 867 -41.36 -37.19 2.40
CA ALA A 867 -41.67 -36.74 1.03
C ALA A 867 -41.04 -35.39 0.60
N GLU A 868 -40.63 -34.52 1.51
CA GLU A 868 -39.96 -33.24 1.13
C GLU A 868 -38.43 -33.37 0.98
N SER A 869 -37.88 -34.57 1.21
CA SER A 869 -36.44 -34.90 1.10
C SER A 869 -36.07 -35.67 -0.18
N ALA A 870 -37.00 -35.81 -1.13
CA ALA A 870 -36.79 -36.64 -2.34
C ALA A 870 -36.43 -35.84 -3.61
N GLU A 871 -36.48 -34.51 -3.59
CA GLU A 871 -36.16 -33.68 -4.76
C GLU A 871 -34.75 -33.07 -4.71
N TRP A 872 -34.01 -33.31 -3.64
CA TRP A 872 -32.70 -32.71 -3.38
C TRP A 872 -31.72 -33.79 -2.90
N ASP A 873 -30.48 -33.72 -3.36
CA ASP A 873 -29.41 -34.59 -2.90
C ASP A 873 -28.90 -34.16 -1.51
N ILE A 874 -28.04 -35.00 -0.92
CA ILE A 874 -27.42 -34.76 0.39
C ILE A 874 -26.47 -33.56 0.43
N GLU A 875 -26.11 -32.97 -0.71
CA GLU A 875 -25.32 -31.73 -0.82
C GLU A 875 -26.19 -30.49 -1.01
N GLY A 876 -27.52 -30.65 -1.10
CA GLY A 876 -28.49 -29.57 -1.27
C GLY A 876 -28.68 -29.12 -2.72
N ASN A 877 -28.38 -29.98 -3.70
CA ASN A 877 -28.69 -29.74 -5.11
C ASN A 877 -29.99 -30.43 -5.51
N ASN A 878 -30.79 -29.77 -6.34
CA ASN A 878 -32.03 -30.33 -6.84
C ASN A 878 -31.71 -31.46 -7.82
N LEU A 879 -32.23 -32.65 -7.56
CA LEU A 879 -31.94 -33.87 -8.32
C LEU A 879 -32.41 -33.79 -9.78
N GLU A 880 -33.31 -32.87 -10.11
CA GLU A 880 -33.85 -32.69 -11.47
C GLU A 880 -33.09 -31.64 -12.29
N THR A 881 -32.50 -30.61 -11.66
CA THR A 881 -31.71 -29.57 -12.36
C THR A 881 -30.20 -29.77 -12.25
N GLY A 882 -29.74 -30.60 -11.31
CA GLY A 882 -28.32 -30.80 -11.01
C GLY A 882 -27.63 -29.58 -10.39
N SER A 883 -28.40 -28.62 -9.86
CA SER A 883 -27.89 -27.37 -9.30
C SER A 883 -28.53 -27.06 -7.94
N LYS A 884 -27.98 -26.09 -7.20
CA LYS A 884 -28.55 -25.63 -5.91
C LYS A 884 -29.95 -24.99 -5.99
N TYR A 885 -30.56 -24.96 -7.18
CA TYR A 885 -31.87 -24.32 -7.40
C TYR A 885 -32.83 -25.29 -8.09
N ASP A 886 -34.10 -25.29 -7.68
CA ASP A 886 -35.15 -25.99 -8.42
C ASP A 886 -35.45 -25.31 -9.76
N ARG A 887 -36.36 -25.88 -10.56
CA ARG A 887 -36.75 -25.30 -11.86
C ARG A 887 -37.37 -23.90 -11.77
N ARG A 888 -37.73 -23.43 -10.58
CA ARG A 888 -38.27 -22.10 -10.32
C ARG A 888 -37.21 -21.12 -9.82
N GLY A 889 -35.96 -21.55 -9.69
CA GLY A 889 -34.84 -20.70 -9.32
C GLY A 889 -34.65 -20.50 -7.82
N TYR A 890 -35.26 -21.35 -6.98
CA TYR A 890 -35.16 -21.27 -5.51
C TYR A 890 -34.39 -22.45 -4.93
N THR A 891 -33.65 -22.22 -3.85
CA THR A 891 -32.91 -23.24 -3.08
C THR A 891 -33.86 -24.16 -2.28
N ILE A 892 -33.31 -25.22 -1.68
CA ILE A 892 -34.03 -26.10 -0.75
C ILE A 892 -34.68 -25.31 0.41
N ASP A 893 -34.07 -24.20 0.81
CA ASP A 893 -34.55 -23.29 1.85
C ASP A 893 -35.53 -22.22 1.31
N GLY A 894 -35.86 -22.26 0.02
CA GLY A 894 -36.87 -21.40 -0.60
C GLY A 894 -36.41 -19.99 -0.94
N LEU A 895 -35.09 -19.76 -1.08
CA LEU A 895 -34.48 -18.47 -1.44
C LEU A 895 -33.99 -18.47 -2.90
N ASP A 896 -34.15 -17.35 -3.61
CA ASP A 896 -33.59 -17.18 -4.94
C ASP A 896 -32.09 -16.82 -4.91
N ARG A 897 -31.49 -16.58 -6.09
CA ARG A 897 -30.07 -16.23 -6.22
C ARG A 897 -29.67 -14.92 -5.54
N GLU A 898 -30.63 -14.05 -5.24
CA GLU A 898 -30.39 -12.75 -4.62
C GLU A 898 -30.82 -12.72 -3.14
N GLY A 899 -31.18 -13.86 -2.55
CA GLY A 899 -31.52 -13.97 -1.13
C GLY A 899 -32.97 -13.60 -0.79
N PHE A 900 -33.86 -13.58 -1.78
CA PHE A 900 -35.28 -13.34 -1.55
C PHE A 900 -36.06 -14.64 -1.40
N ASN A 901 -37.00 -14.67 -0.46
CA ASN A 901 -37.92 -15.80 -0.39
C ASN A 901 -38.96 -15.75 -1.53
N ARG A 902 -39.76 -16.82 -1.67
CA ARG A 902 -40.81 -16.94 -2.71
C ARG A 902 -41.90 -15.87 -2.66
N GLU A 903 -41.88 -14.98 -1.65
CA GLU A 903 -42.80 -13.85 -1.46
C GLU A 903 -42.13 -12.49 -1.76
N GLY A 904 -40.84 -12.46 -2.13
CA GLY A 904 -40.12 -11.26 -2.54
C GLY A 904 -39.56 -10.42 -1.39
N VAL A 905 -39.37 -11.00 -0.20
CA VAL A 905 -38.73 -10.35 0.95
C VAL A 905 -37.25 -10.75 1.01
N TYR A 906 -36.35 -9.77 1.12
CA TYR A 906 -34.92 -10.02 1.27
C TYR A 906 -34.66 -10.60 2.67
N ILE A 907 -34.17 -11.83 2.70
CA ILE A 907 -33.80 -12.55 3.92
C ILE A 907 -32.33 -12.93 3.76
N GLY A 908 -31.45 -11.92 3.73
CA GLY A 908 -30.00 -12.13 3.73
C GLY A 908 -29.43 -12.02 5.14
N GLU A 909 -28.56 -12.97 5.48
CA GLU A 909 -27.41 -12.70 6.36
C GLU A 909 -26.28 -12.03 5.56
#